data_AF-A0A1H4ZCP7-F1
#
_entry.id   AF-A0A1H4ZCP7-F1
#
_cell.length_a   1.000
_cell.length_b   1.000
_cell.length_c   1.000
_cell.angle_alpha   90.00
_cell.angle_beta   90.00
_cell.angle_gamma   90.00
#
_symmetry.space_group_name_H-M   'P 1'
#
loop_
_entity.id
_entity.type
_entity.pdbx_description
1 polymer ?
#
loop_
_entity_poly.entity_id
_entity_poly.type
_entity_poly.pdbx_seq_one_letter_code
_entity_poly.pdbx_strand_id
1 'polypeptide(L)'
;MKGSGYGVPLERSDYLKLAPHPDSCTPETFQEWLEGFGKGKRLAVDLFSGAGGLSAGVERAGWTTAAAVDFDERALETHRANFPGLSLHMDLGDPAERDRLVEILASANIDLVAGGPPCQPFSRAGRNKIRDLVKNHGRDPEDRRKELWSAYLDIVTRVRPRVVLMENVPDMGLHDDFFVIRTIEEKLEELGYATQVRLVDAWNYGVPQHRKRLILLARRDVAEFNWRDPDVQPTTLHDAIGDLPELEVVPTARVGEREMSYRKPRNLSPFAEMMRAGAPRGRVWDHMTRRVRKDDHRIFELMGSRTKYSDLGELLKTDEEKTYQRYATDKYTDKYKKLDWQQLSRTITAHIAKDGYWYIHPEQLRTLTVREAARVQTFPDRFRFSGTRSDAFRQIGNAVPPLLGEAAAEALRPADDASGDREGLQPHWREVRGALTEWAKQRRDGADWYQLPDEPDVEQISLHAAVVAILSGAKIRPAEMAELMGIVRRAKRLTAKLLDRLLEMAPTAPARSRLDRLTPLVDKPYAWRWEKRLDIPGKLGMKPGEKALYLLLIGEDLMLVGQGTLRVAARMNGLDTNHPNRLSEGRVNLVKLVGAGKDAPLRMGAIRLIGSDLCREDGPVCSDCPFLAYCPDRKARPDDLLTLAASQK
;
A
#
# COMPACT_ATOMS: atom_id res chain seq x y z
N MET A 1 25.18 7.25 44.79
CA MET A 1 24.22 6.25 44.27
C MET A 1 22.83 6.56 44.83
N LYS A 2 21.97 7.26 44.10
CA LYS A 2 20.55 7.45 44.47
C LYS A 2 19.73 6.50 43.59
N GLY A 3 19.14 5.47 44.20
CA GLY A 3 18.36 4.46 43.49
C GLY A 3 17.13 5.08 42.82
N SER A 4 16.99 4.87 41.51
CA SER A 4 15.83 5.30 40.73
C SER A 4 14.62 4.41 41.03
N GLY A 5 13.85 4.76 42.07
CA GLY A 5 12.59 4.09 42.45
C GLY A 5 11.40 4.35 41.52
N TYR A 6 11.61 4.84 40.30
CA TYR A 6 10.56 5.21 39.34
C TYR A 6 10.29 4.14 38.27
N GLY A 7 10.61 2.87 38.56
CA GLY A 7 10.26 1.74 37.70
C GLY A 7 8.85 1.24 38.02
N VAL A 8 7.97 1.15 37.02
CA VAL A 8 6.80 0.26 37.14
C VAL A 8 7.37 -1.15 37.13
N PRO A 9 7.01 -2.03 38.09
CA PRO A 9 7.37 -3.44 38.00
C PRO A 9 6.97 -3.98 36.62
N LEU A 10 7.91 -4.58 35.89
CA LEU A 10 7.64 -5.21 34.60
C LEU A 10 6.85 -6.50 34.84
N GLU A 11 5.57 -6.35 35.15
CA GLU A 11 4.65 -7.47 35.29
C GLU A 11 4.09 -7.82 33.91
N ARG A 12 4.57 -8.94 33.37
CA ARG A 12 3.91 -9.61 32.25
C ARG A 12 2.64 -10.24 32.80
N SER A 13 1.50 -10.01 32.16
CA SER A 13 0.29 -10.76 32.52
C SER A 13 0.55 -12.25 32.32
N ASP A 14 -0.24 -13.09 32.99
CA ASP A 14 -0.20 -14.54 32.77
C ASP A 14 -0.39 -14.87 31.30
N TYR A 15 0.34 -15.87 30.83
CA TYR A 15 0.21 -16.37 29.47
C TYR A 15 -1.12 -17.13 29.35
N LEU A 16 -2.00 -16.69 28.45
CA LEU A 16 -3.23 -17.41 28.15
C LEU A 16 -2.96 -18.40 27.02
N LYS A 17 -2.98 -19.70 27.30
CA LYS A 17 -2.99 -20.73 26.27
C LYS A 17 -4.42 -21.03 25.84
N LEU A 18 -4.70 -21.02 24.55
CA LEU A 18 -6.04 -21.33 24.02
C LEU A 18 -6.11 -22.76 23.49
N ALA A 19 -7.27 -23.38 23.67
CA ALA A 19 -7.56 -24.65 22.99
C ALA A 19 -7.74 -24.41 21.48
N PRO A 20 -7.29 -25.33 20.62
CA PRO A 20 -7.59 -25.28 19.19
C PRO A 20 -9.10 -25.25 18.93
N HIS A 21 -9.49 -24.66 17.81
CA HIS A 21 -10.85 -24.73 17.30
C HIS A 21 -11.25 -26.20 17.09
N PRO A 22 -12.50 -26.60 17.39
CA PRO A 22 -12.95 -28.00 17.26
C PRO A 22 -12.75 -28.56 15.85
N ASP A 23 -12.96 -27.72 14.83
CA ASP A 23 -12.75 -28.06 13.42
C ASP A 23 -11.38 -27.63 12.89
N SER A 24 -10.36 -27.52 13.76
CA SER A 24 -8.96 -27.37 13.30
C SER A 24 -8.39 -28.72 12.89
N CYS A 25 -7.40 -28.72 11.99
CA CYS A 25 -6.74 -29.95 11.53
C CYS A 25 -5.22 -29.80 11.50
N THR A 26 -4.54 -30.91 11.21
CA THR A 26 -3.10 -31.01 10.93
C THR A 26 -2.87 -31.36 9.46
N PRO A 27 -1.67 -31.17 8.91
CA PRO A 27 -1.38 -31.57 7.52
C PRO A 27 -1.78 -33.02 7.20
N GLU A 28 -1.65 -33.93 8.16
CA GLU A 28 -1.99 -35.36 8.01
C GLU A 28 -3.50 -35.60 7.94
N THR A 29 -4.29 -34.78 8.64
CA THR A 29 -5.76 -34.89 8.71
C THR A 29 -6.47 -33.92 7.78
N PHE A 30 -5.72 -33.19 6.93
CA PHE A 30 -6.27 -32.16 6.07
C PHE A 30 -7.23 -32.73 5.02
N GLN A 31 -6.97 -33.92 4.48
CA GLN A 31 -7.91 -34.59 3.55
C GLN A 31 -9.27 -34.86 4.20
N GLU A 32 -9.26 -35.46 5.39
CA GLU A 32 -10.48 -35.75 6.14
C GLU A 32 -11.24 -34.46 6.46
N TRP A 33 -10.52 -33.39 6.78
CA TRP A 33 -11.10 -32.07 6.98
C TRP A 33 -11.76 -31.52 5.71
N LEU A 34 -11.12 -31.65 4.54
CA LEU A 34 -11.68 -31.25 3.25
C LEU A 34 -12.95 -32.03 2.89
N GLU A 35 -12.96 -33.34 3.16
CA GLU A 35 -14.10 -34.22 2.91
C GLU A 35 -15.25 -34.03 3.90
N GLY A 36 -14.93 -33.60 5.12
CA GLY A 36 -15.88 -33.30 6.19
C GLY A 36 -16.28 -31.83 6.24
N PHE A 37 -15.55 -31.03 7.03
CA PHE A 37 -15.91 -29.63 7.29
C PHE A 37 -15.76 -28.73 6.07
N GLY A 38 -14.74 -28.93 5.24
CA GLY A 38 -14.43 -28.11 4.07
C GLY A 38 -15.34 -28.37 2.87
N LYS A 39 -16.08 -29.49 2.87
CA LYS A 39 -16.86 -29.95 1.71
C LYS A 39 -17.93 -28.93 1.31
N GLY A 40 -17.89 -28.51 0.05
CA GLY A 40 -18.85 -27.55 -0.52
C GLY A 40 -18.65 -26.10 -0.06
N LYS A 41 -17.61 -25.81 0.73
CA LYS A 41 -17.27 -24.45 1.16
C LYS A 41 -16.33 -23.78 0.16
N ARG A 42 -16.34 -22.44 0.15
CA ARG A 42 -15.40 -21.62 -0.61
C ARG A 42 -14.11 -21.49 0.18
N LEU A 43 -13.03 -22.12 -0.26
CA LEU A 43 -11.82 -22.27 0.53
C LEU A 43 -10.86 -21.09 0.30
N ALA A 44 -10.34 -20.53 1.40
CA ALA A 44 -9.35 -19.47 1.39
C ALA A 44 -8.05 -19.89 2.07
N VAL A 45 -6.94 -19.34 1.62
CA VAL A 45 -5.64 -19.41 2.29
C VAL A 45 -5.23 -18.01 2.71
N ASP A 46 -4.84 -17.82 3.98
CA ASP A 46 -4.35 -16.54 4.52
C ASP A 46 -2.82 -16.62 4.75
N LEU A 47 -2.05 -15.96 3.90
CA LEU A 47 -0.59 -15.90 3.99
C LEU A 47 -0.16 -14.70 4.83
N PHE A 48 0.82 -14.90 5.72
CA PHE A 48 1.21 -13.88 6.71
C PHE A 48 0.03 -13.50 7.61
N SER A 49 -0.71 -14.51 8.05
CA SER A 49 -2.04 -14.37 8.65
C SER A 49 -2.04 -13.58 9.97
N GLY A 50 -0.90 -13.53 10.66
CA GLY A 50 -0.81 -13.11 12.04
C GLY A 50 -1.86 -13.81 12.89
N ALA A 51 -2.57 -13.04 13.72
CA ALA A 51 -3.65 -13.56 14.55
C ALA A 51 -4.95 -13.85 13.76
N GLY A 52 -5.02 -13.55 12.46
CA GLY A 52 -6.18 -13.81 11.62
C GLY A 52 -7.20 -12.67 11.53
N GLY A 53 -6.76 -11.41 11.59
CA GLY A 53 -7.67 -10.28 11.33
C GLY A 53 -8.21 -10.27 9.90
N LEU A 54 -7.35 -10.59 8.92
CA LEU A 54 -7.77 -10.74 7.53
C LEU A 54 -8.64 -11.99 7.34
N SER A 55 -8.25 -13.14 7.88
CA SER A 55 -9.08 -14.35 7.97
C SER A 55 -10.48 -14.07 8.52
N ALA A 56 -10.62 -13.31 9.62
CA ALA A 56 -11.93 -12.94 10.16
C ALA A 56 -12.77 -12.13 9.17
N GLY A 57 -12.16 -11.23 8.40
CA GLY A 57 -12.86 -10.47 7.35
C GLY A 57 -13.29 -11.37 6.19
N VAL A 58 -12.40 -12.27 5.75
CA VAL A 58 -12.65 -13.22 4.67
C VAL A 58 -13.79 -14.20 5.03
N GLU A 59 -13.82 -14.73 6.25
CA GLU A 59 -14.92 -15.60 6.71
C GLU A 59 -16.26 -14.85 6.79
N ARG A 60 -16.24 -13.58 7.22
CA ARG A 60 -17.45 -12.74 7.23
C ARG A 60 -18.04 -12.53 5.84
N ALA A 61 -17.18 -12.43 4.82
CA ALA A 61 -17.61 -12.30 3.42
C ALA A 61 -18.11 -13.63 2.80
N GLY A 62 -18.02 -14.74 3.55
CA GLY A 62 -18.59 -16.05 3.20
C GLY A 62 -17.60 -17.09 2.68
N TRP A 63 -16.30 -16.89 2.89
CA TRP A 63 -15.29 -17.93 2.67
C TRP A 63 -15.02 -18.73 3.94
N THR A 64 -14.20 -19.77 3.83
CA THR A 64 -13.72 -20.56 4.96
C THR A 64 -12.21 -20.67 4.85
N THR A 65 -11.49 -20.27 5.90
CA THR A 65 -10.04 -20.36 5.93
C THR A 65 -9.63 -21.82 6.04
N ALA A 66 -9.13 -22.40 4.95
CA ALA A 66 -8.64 -23.78 4.90
C ALA A 66 -7.22 -23.89 5.45
N ALA A 67 -6.40 -22.88 5.23
CA ALA A 67 -5.07 -22.79 5.78
C ALA A 67 -4.67 -21.33 6.07
N ALA A 68 -3.96 -21.13 7.15
CA ALA A 68 -3.28 -19.89 7.48
C ALA A 68 -1.81 -20.16 7.78
N VAL A 69 -0.95 -19.27 7.31
CA VAL A 69 0.50 -19.45 7.36
C VAL A 69 1.16 -18.23 7.97
N ASP A 70 1.97 -18.43 9.00
CA ASP A 70 2.77 -17.37 9.61
C ASP A 70 4.05 -17.94 10.24
N PHE A 71 5.03 -17.09 10.50
CA PHE A 71 6.25 -17.45 11.22
C PHE A 71 6.13 -17.16 12.73
N ASP A 72 5.16 -16.35 13.16
CA ASP A 72 4.90 -16.07 14.57
C ASP A 72 3.99 -17.16 15.17
N GLU A 73 4.60 -18.14 15.82
CA GLU A 73 3.91 -19.24 16.50
C GLU A 73 2.83 -18.75 17.49
N ARG A 74 3.03 -17.60 18.16
CA ARG A 74 2.04 -17.07 19.12
C ARG A 74 0.81 -16.55 18.41
N ALA A 75 1.00 -15.91 17.26
CA ALA A 75 -0.09 -15.44 16.43
C ALA A 75 -0.87 -16.63 15.84
N LEU A 76 -0.16 -17.72 15.46
CA LEU A 76 -0.79 -18.95 15.01
C LEU A 76 -1.55 -19.70 16.10
N GLU A 77 -1.12 -19.63 17.37
CA GLU A 77 -1.92 -20.19 18.47
C GLU A 77 -3.27 -19.45 18.57
N THR A 78 -3.26 -18.13 18.46
CA THR A 78 -4.50 -17.33 18.34
C THR A 78 -5.30 -17.75 17.12
N HIS A 79 -4.68 -17.84 15.94
CA HIS A 79 -5.37 -18.23 14.72
C HIS A 79 -6.05 -19.60 14.89
N ARG A 80 -5.30 -20.61 15.33
CA ARG A 80 -5.79 -21.98 15.54
C ARG A 80 -6.95 -22.06 16.53
N ALA A 81 -7.01 -21.16 17.52
CA ALA A 81 -8.10 -21.14 18.49
C ALA A 81 -9.40 -20.52 17.96
N ASN A 82 -9.33 -19.67 16.93
CA ASN A 82 -10.48 -18.92 16.43
C ASN A 82 -11.00 -19.43 15.08
N PHE A 83 -10.18 -20.16 14.31
CA PHE A 83 -10.52 -20.58 12.95
C PHE A 83 -10.43 -22.10 12.78
N PRO A 84 -11.28 -22.67 11.92
CA PRO A 84 -11.14 -24.05 11.48
C PRO A 84 -9.93 -24.20 10.55
N GLY A 85 -9.63 -25.43 10.11
CA GLY A 85 -8.59 -25.68 9.13
C GLY A 85 -7.17 -25.68 9.72
N LEU A 86 -6.17 -25.44 8.85
CA LEU A 86 -4.76 -25.50 9.19
C LEU A 86 -4.23 -24.15 9.71
N SER A 87 -3.43 -24.19 10.77
CA SER A 87 -2.55 -23.09 11.19
C SER A 87 -1.10 -23.58 11.12
N LEU A 88 -0.38 -23.19 10.08
CA LEU A 88 0.94 -23.69 9.70
C LEU A 88 2.04 -22.71 10.09
N HIS A 89 2.98 -23.17 10.92
CA HIS A 89 4.18 -22.42 11.28
C HIS A 89 5.25 -22.64 10.22
N MET A 90 5.42 -21.67 9.32
CA MET A 90 6.32 -21.74 8.17
C MET A 90 6.94 -20.36 7.88
N ASP A 91 8.22 -20.35 7.51
CA ASP A 91 8.87 -19.15 6.96
C ASP A 91 8.73 -19.14 5.43
N LEU A 92 7.78 -18.37 4.92
CA LEU A 92 7.55 -18.24 3.47
C LEU A 92 8.72 -17.61 2.72
N GLY A 93 9.71 -17.04 3.42
CA GLY A 93 10.99 -16.64 2.82
C GLY A 93 11.81 -17.83 2.31
N ASP A 94 11.65 -19.01 2.92
CA ASP A 94 12.30 -20.24 2.52
C ASP A 94 11.55 -20.90 1.33
N PRO A 95 12.21 -21.09 0.16
CA PRO A 95 11.61 -21.82 -0.95
C PRO A 95 11.13 -23.23 -0.60
N ALA A 96 11.82 -23.96 0.27
CA ALA A 96 11.45 -25.33 0.64
C ALA A 96 10.14 -25.38 1.42
N GLU A 97 9.90 -24.40 2.30
CA GLU A 97 8.63 -24.26 3.01
C GLU A 97 7.48 -23.88 2.05
N ARG A 98 7.75 -23.07 1.02
CA ARG A 98 6.75 -22.79 -0.03
C ARG A 98 6.42 -24.03 -0.86
N ASP A 99 7.41 -24.87 -1.17
CA ASP A 99 7.20 -26.14 -1.85
C ASP A 99 6.27 -27.04 -1.04
N ARG A 100 6.58 -27.22 0.24
CA ARG A 100 5.76 -28.00 1.16
C ARG A 100 4.33 -27.45 1.31
N LEU A 101 4.17 -26.13 1.40
CA LEU A 101 2.85 -25.51 1.46
C LEU A 101 2.03 -25.82 0.21
N VAL A 102 2.62 -25.68 -0.97
CA VAL A 102 1.93 -25.97 -2.24
C VAL A 102 1.56 -27.45 -2.35
N GLU A 103 2.40 -28.37 -1.87
CA GLU A 103 2.08 -29.80 -1.81
C GLU A 103 0.87 -30.09 -0.90
N ILE A 104 0.83 -29.49 0.30
CA ILE A 104 -0.31 -29.63 1.22
C ILE A 104 -1.60 -29.13 0.55
N LEU A 105 -1.54 -27.96 -0.08
CA LEU A 105 -2.69 -27.32 -0.72
C LEU A 105 -3.12 -27.96 -2.05
N ALA A 106 -2.28 -28.80 -2.68
CA ALA A 106 -2.54 -29.39 -4.00
C ALA A 106 -3.83 -30.23 -4.05
N SER A 107 -4.24 -30.76 -2.90
CA SER A 107 -5.46 -31.54 -2.71
C SER A 107 -6.73 -30.71 -2.52
N ALA A 108 -6.59 -29.42 -2.22
CA ALA A 108 -7.69 -28.50 -1.97
C ALA A 108 -7.95 -27.62 -3.18
N ASN A 109 -9.22 -27.44 -3.54
CA ASN A 109 -9.60 -26.42 -4.51
C ASN A 109 -9.64 -25.04 -3.82
N ILE A 110 -8.49 -24.36 -3.78
CA ILE A 110 -8.38 -23.04 -3.15
C ILE A 110 -8.99 -21.96 -4.04
N ASP A 111 -10.07 -21.33 -3.57
CA ASP A 111 -10.77 -20.27 -4.28
C ASP A 111 -10.08 -18.91 -4.12
N LEU A 112 -9.55 -18.63 -2.93
CA LEU A 112 -8.95 -17.34 -2.55
C LEU A 112 -7.57 -17.53 -1.93
N VAL A 113 -6.59 -16.77 -2.40
CA VAL A 113 -5.36 -16.53 -1.63
C VAL A 113 -5.38 -15.08 -1.12
N ALA A 114 -5.45 -14.93 0.19
CA ALA A 114 -5.39 -13.67 0.91
C ALA A 114 -4.01 -13.51 1.58
N GLY A 115 -3.57 -12.28 1.86
CA GLY A 115 -2.41 -12.09 2.73
C GLY A 115 -1.88 -10.66 2.80
N GLY A 116 -1.07 -10.40 3.83
CA GLY A 116 -0.43 -9.11 4.08
C GLY A 116 1.09 -9.23 4.20
N PRO A 117 1.84 -9.44 3.11
CA PRO A 117 3.29 -9.63 3.18
C PRO A 117 3.95 -8.39 3.80
N PRO A 118 4.80 -8.54 4.83
CA PRO A 118 5.34 -7.39 5.54
C PRO A 118 6.28 -6.57 4.62
N CYS A 119 6.11 -5.24 4.68
CA CYS A 119 6.91 -4.28 3.92
C CYS A 119 8.00 -3.67 4.83
N GLN A 120 9.26 -4.09 4.69
CA GLN A 120 10.38 -3.44 5.39
C GLN A 120 10.75 -2.12 4.71
N PRO A 121 11.22 -1.08 5.45
CA PRO A 121 11.55 0.20 4.87
C PRO A 121 12.71 0.06 3.86
N PHE A 122 12.36 0.14 2.58
CA PHE A 122 13.30 0.19 1.47
C PHE A 122 14.15 1.46 1.59
N SER A 123 15.37 1.34 2.11
CA SER A 123 16.29 2.48 2.17
C SER A 123 16.53 3.04 0.77
N ARG A 124 16.73 4.36 0.64
CA ARG A 124 17.06 5.04 -0.64
C ARG A 124 18.30 4.46 -1.34
N ALA A 125 19.15 3.73 -0.62
CA ALA A 125 20.33 3.02 -1.16
C ALA A 125 19.99 1.68 -1.83
N GLY A 126 18.77 1.14 -1.62
CA GLY A 126 18.30 -0.15 -2.15
C GLY A 126 17.72 -0.10 -3.57
N ARG A 127 17.37 1.08 -4.10
CA ARG A 127 16.76 1.24 -5.44
C ARG A 127 17.55 0.58 -6.57
N ASN A 128 18.87 0.56 -6.45
CA ASN A 128 19.74 -0.05 -7.47
C ASN A 128 19.88 -1.57 -7.27
N LYS A 129 19.87 -2.06 -6.02
CA LYS A 129 19.92 -3.49 -5.74
C LYS A 129 18.69 -4.22 -6.27
N ILE A 130 17.48 -3.68 -6.06
CA ILE A 130 16.23 -4.31 -6.52
C ILE A 130 16.20 -4.43 -8.04
N ARG A 131 16.65 -3.41 -8.77
CA ARG A 131 16.70 -3.42 -10.23
C ARG A 131 17.74 -4.36 -10.80
N ASP A 132 18.93 -4.42 -10.18
CA ASP A 132 19.95 -5.40 -10.56
C ASP A 132 19.51 -6.84 -10.21
N LEU A 133 18.75 -7.04 -9.14
CA LEU A 133 18.21 -8.35 -8.70
C LEU A 133 17.08 -8.88 -9.61
N VAL A 134 16.24 -8.00 -10.17
CA VAL A 134 15.16 -8.38 -11.11
C VAL A 134 15.70 -8.59 -12.53
N LYS A 135 16.73 -7.84 -12.96
CA LYS A 135 17.35 -8.00 -14.29
C LYS A 135 18.37 -9.15 -14.35
N ASN A 136 19.09 -9.43 -13.27
CA ASN A 136 20.10 -10.49 -13.23
C ASN A 136 19.67 -11.58 -12.26
N HIS A 137 19.19 -12.71 -12.78
CA HIS A 137 18.89 -13.93 -12.01
C HIS A 137 20.16 -14.54 -11.37
N GLY A 138 20.81 -13.84 -10.43
CA GLY A 138 22.15 -14.19 -9.93
C GLY A 138 22.43 -13.83 -8.46
N ARG A 139 22.18 -14.81 -7.58
CA ARG A 139 22.78 -15.16 -6.26
C ARG A 139 22.98 -14.12 -5.14
N ASP A 140 22.34 -14.41 -3.98
CA ASP A 140 22.94 -14.77 -2.67
C ASP A 140 21.85 -15.44 -1.80
N PRO A 141 22.05 -16.63 -1.17
CA PRO A 141 21.07 -17.23 -0.26
C PRO A 141 20.64 -16.33 0.93
N GLU A 142 21.48 -15.39 1.35
CA GLU A 142 21.15 -14.47 2.45
C GLU A 142 20.20 -13.32 2.04
N ASP A 143 20.14 -12.92 0.76
CA ASP A 143 19.33 -11.77 0.30
C ASP A 143 17.91 -12.17 -0.13
N ARG A 144 17.60 -13.48 -0.25
CA ARG A 144 16.25 -14.00 -0.58
C ARG A 144 15.18 -13.74 0.49
N ARG A 145 15.59 -13.39 1.72
CA ARG A 145 14.67 -13.05 2.84
C ARG A 145 14.09 -11.63 2.75
N LYS A 146 14.49 -10.80 1.78
CA LYS A 146 14.16 -9.35 1.80
C LYS A 146 12.95 -8.90 0.98
N GLU A 147 12.26 -9.78 0.27
CA GLU A 147 11.07 -9.41 -0.51
C GLU A 147 9.95 -10.43 -0.38
N LEU A 148 9.31 -10.51 0.80
CA LEU A 148 8.21 -11.45 1.08
C LEU A 148 6.98 -11.26 0.17
N TRP A 149 6.87 -10.13 -0.54
CA TRP A 149 5.89 -9.95 -1.62
C TRP A 149 6.14 -10.88 -2.82
N SER A 150 7.41 -11.24 -3.09
CA SER A 150 7.76 -12.20 -4.15
C SER A 150 7.38 -13.63 -3.75
N ALA A 151 7.54 -13.98 -2.48
CA ALA A 151 7.08 -15.24 -1.91
C ALA A 151 5.55 -15.37 -1.98
N TYR A 152 4.82 -14.28 -1.67
CA TYR A 152 3.37 -14.21 -1.86
C TYR A 152 2.99 -14.52 -3.32
N LEU A 153 3.64 -13.85 -4.27
CA LEU A 153 3.34 -14.01 -5.69
C LEU A 153 3.74 -15.39 -6.25
N ASP A 154 4.82 -15.99 -5.75
CA ASP A 154 5.22 -17.37 -6.08
C ASP A 154 4.11 -18.37 -5.71
N ILE A 155 3.57 -18.25 -4.49
CA ILE A 155 2.46 -19.10 -4.04
C ILE A 155 1.22 -18.87 -4.90
N VAL A 156 0.84 -17.61 -5.18
CA VAL A 156 -0.29 -17.30 -6.07
C VAL A 156 -0.08 -17.90 -7.47
N THR A 157 1.14 -17.84 -8.01
CA THR A 157 1.47 -18.37 -9.35
C THR A 157 1.32 -19.89 -9.43
N ARG A 158 1.60 -20.58 -8.32
CA ARG A 158 1.55 -22.05 -8.21
C ARG A 158 0.16 -22.56 -7.86
N VAL A 159 -0.53 -21.91 -6.93
CA VAL A 159 -1.90 -22.26 -6.50
C VAL A 159 -2.93 -21.85 -7.55
N ARG A 160 -2.71 -20.74 -8.26
CA ARG A 160 -3.61 -20.18 -9.29
C ARG A 160 -5.08 -20.06 -8.84
N PRO A 161 -5.36 -19.44 -7.67
CA PRO A 161 -6.71 -19.35 -7.10
C PRO A 161 -7.66 -18.57 -8.02
N ARG A 162 -8.98 -18.70 -7.84
CA ARG A 162 -9.95 -17.88 -8.60
C ARG A 162 -9.77 -16.38 -8.30
N VAL A 163 -9.48 -16.05 -7.05
CA VAL A 163 -9.32 -14.66 -6.58
C VAL A 163 -8.11 -14.51 -5.66
N VAL A 164 -7.56 -13.30 -5.62
CA VAL A 164 -6.37 -12.92 -4.86
C VAL A 164 -6.67 -11.61 -4.12
N LEU A 165 -6.34 -11.55 -2.84
CA LEU A 165 -6.46 -10.37 -1.99
C LEU A 165 -5.14 -10.11 -1.29
N MET A 166 -4.52 -8.97 -1.58
CA MET A 166 -3.30 -8.54 -0.92
C MET A 166 -3.53 -7.21 -0.18
N GLU A 167 -3.22 -7.20 1.11
CA GLU A 167 -3.23 -5.99 1.94
C GLU A 167 -1.81 -5.47 2.18
N ASN A 168 -1.65 -4.15 2.24
CA ASN A 168 -0.44 -3.53 2.74
C ASN A 168 -0.61 -2.10 3.28
N VAL A 169 0.46 -1.55 3.84
CA VAL A 169 0.54 -0.12 4.18
C VAL A 169 0.69 0.74 2.91
N PRO A 170 0.17 1.99 2.90
CA PRO A 170 0.33 2.90 1.77
C PRO A 170 1.79 3.12 1.35
N ASP A 171 2.71 3.09 2.32
CA ASP A 171 4.15 3.31 2.11
C ASP A 171 4.79 2.30 1.15
N MET A 172 4.24 1.08 1.04
CA MET A 172 4.69 0.06 0.10
C MET A 172 4.60 0.54 -1.36
N GLY A 173 3.58 1.34 -1.69
CA GLY A 173 3.43 1.95 -3.01
C GLY A 173 4.18 3.28 -3.14
N LEU A 174 4.29 4.05 -2.05
CA LEU A 174 4.70 5.46 -2.11
C LEU A 174 6.23 5.68 -2.17
N HIS A 175 7.05 4.74 -1.68
CA HIS A 175 8.50 4.98 -1.54
C HIS A 175 9.36 4.69 -2.79
N ASP A 176 8.84 3.92 -3.75
CA ASP A 176 9.58 3.50 -4.95
C ASP A 176 8.76 3.60 -6.25
N ASP A 177 7.99 4.69 -6.39
CA ASP A 177 7.14 4.93 -7.57
C ASP A 177 6.25 3.71 -7.90
N PHE A 178 5.68 3.09 -6.86
CA PHE A 178 4.85 1.90 -6.95
C PHE A 178 5.47 0.72 -7.70
N PHE A 179 6.80 0.65 -7.86
CA PHE A 179 7.48 -0.39 -8.64
C PHE A 179 7.04 -1.81 -8.26
N VAL A 180 6.99 -2.11 -6.97
CA VAL A 180 6.55 -3.43 -6.47
C VAL A 180 5.10 -3.72 -6.88
N ILE A 181 4.20 -2.76 -6.69
CA ILE A 181 2.77 -2.91 -7.05
C ILE A 181 2.61 -3.08 -8.56
N ARG A 182 3.29 -2.26 -9.37
CA ARG A 182 3.31 -2.38 -10.85
C ARG A 182 3.76 -3.77 -11.29
N THR A 183 4.79 -4.31 -10.62
CA THR A 183 5.33 -5.64 -10.92
C THR A 183 4.35 -6.76 -10.55
N ILE A 184 3.66 -6.63 -9.41
CA ILE A 184 2.65 -7.60 -8.98
C ILE A 184 1.45 -7.58 -9.93
N GLU A 185 0.92 -6.40 -10.26
CA GLU A 185 -0.20 -6.27 -11.21
C GLU A 185 0.15 -6.88 -12.58
N GLU A 186 1.30 -6.52 -13.16
CA GLU A 186 1.70 -7.03 -14.47
C GLU A 186 1.85 -8.55 -14.50
N LYS A 187 2.45 -9.15 -13.46
CA LYS A 187 2.55 -10.61 -13.34
C LYS A 187 1.19 -11.29 -13.17
N LEU A 188 0.26 -10.68 -12.42
CA LEU A 188 -1.09 -11.22 -12.27
C LEU A 188 -1.87 -11.11 -13.59
N GLU A 189 -1.74 -10.01 -14.32
CA GLU A 189 -2.33 -9.84 -15.65
C GLU A 189 -1.72 -10.81 -16.67
N GLU A 190 -0.43 -11.13 -16.58
CA GLU A 190 0.21 -12.18 -17.38
C GLU A 190 -0.40 -13.57 -17.12
N LEU A 191 -0.83 -13.82 -15.88
CA LEU A 191 -1.53 -15.04 -15.46
C LEU A 191 -3.04 -15.01 -15.76
N GLY A 192 -3.55 -13.97 -16.43
CA GLY A 192 -4.95 -13.85 -16.83
C GLY A 192 -5.89 -13.31 -15.74
N TYR A 193 -5.37 -12.59 -14.76
CA TYR A 193 -6.18 -11.88 -13.78
C TYR A 193 -6.48 -10.44 -14.23
N ALA A 194 -7.72 -9.99 -14.01
CA ALA A 194 -7.99 -8.56 -13.87
C ALA A 194 -7.49 -8.11 -12.50
N THR A 195 -6.94 -6.90 -12.40
CA THR A 195 -6.41 -6.33 -11.15
C THR A 195 -7.04 -4.99 -10.80
N GLN A 196 -7.12 -4.71 -9.50
CA GLN A 196 -7.50 -3.41 -8.98
C GLN A 196 -6.72 -3.08 -7.71
N VAL A 197 -6.02 -1.94 -7.74
CA VAL A 197 -5.37 -1.37 -6.55
C VAL A 197 -6.16 -0.17 -6.06
N ARG A 198 -6.43 -0.11 -4.77
CA ARG A 198 -7.06 1.04 -4.10
C ARG A 198 -6.28 1.44 -2.86
N LEU A 199 -6.26 2.74 -2.59
CA LEU A 199 -5.91 3.27 -1.27
C LEU A 199 -7.22 3.53 -0.52
N VAL A 200 -7.41 2.79 0.57
CA VAL A 200 -8.68 2.67 1.26
C VAL A 200 -8.54 3.19 2.68
N ASP A 201 -9.44 4.07 3.08
CA ASP A 201 -9.58 4.51 4.46
C ASP A 201 -10.58 3.59 5.18
N ALA A 202 -10.11 2.90 6.24
CA ALA A 202 -10.87 1.84 6.90
C ALA A 202 -12.20 2.33 7.51
N TRP A 203 -12.28 3.60 7.91
CA TRP A 203 -13.48 4.19 8.49
C TRP A 203 -14.64 4.32 7.50
N ASN A 204 -14.37 4.25 6.18
CA ASN A 204 -15.42 4.14 5.16
C ASN A 204 -16.17 2.79 5.23
N TYR A 205 -15.67 1.82 6.01
CA TYR A 205 -16.22 0.46 6.10
C TYR A 205 -16.49 0.06 7.56
N GLY A 206 -16.91 1.01 8.40
CA GLY A 206 -17.36 0.75 9.77
C GLY A 206 -16.24 0.59 10.80
N VAL A 207 -14.98 0.78 10.41
CA VAL A 207 -13.85 0.68 11.34
C VAL A 207 -13.68 2.02 12.08
N PRO A 208 -13.81 2.08 13.42
CA PRO A 208 -13.81 3.33 14.18
C PRO A 208 -12.39 3.89 14.42
N GLN A 209 -11.57 3.97 13.36
CA GLN A 209 -10.22 4.52 13.41
C GLN A 209 -9.78 5.13 12.08
N HIS A 210 -8.89 6.12 12.14
CA HIS A 210 -8.15 6.58 10.97
C HIS A 210 -7.06 5.55 10.61
N ARG A 211 -7.34 4.61 9.70
CA ARG A 211 -6.35 3.65 9.19
C ARG A 211 -6.46 3.55 7.68
N LYS A 212 -5.43 4.03 6.98
CA LYS A 212 -5.32 3.93 5.52
C LYS A 212 -4.54 2.68 5.12
N ARG A 213 -5.00 1.98 4.08
CA ARG A 213 -4.38 0.76 3.54
C ARG A 213 -4.35 0.74 2.02
N LEU A 214 -3.35 0.08 1.47
CA LEU A 214 -3.30 -0.29 0.06
C LEU A 214 -3.89 -1.68 -0.06
N ILE A 215 -4.92 -1.84 -0.88
CA ILE A 215 -5.57 -3.10 -1.18
C ILE A 215 -5.36 -3.40 -2.66
N LEU A 216 -4.77 -4.55 -2.96
CA LEU A 216 -4.68 -5.10 -4.31
C LEU A 216 -5.61 -6.30 -4.39
N LEU A 217 -6.57 -6.23 -5.28
CA LEU A 217 -7.48 -7.31 -5.61
C LEU A 217 -7.13 -7.83 -7.00
N ALA A 218 -7.21 -9.14 -7.19
CA ALA A 218 -7.15 -9.74 -8.52
C ALA A 218 -8.13 -10.90 -8.65
N ARG A 219 -8.71 -11.06 -9.83
CA ARG A 219 -9.66 -12.14 -10.12
C ARG A 219 -9.59 -12.54 -11.60
N ARG A 220 -9.90 -13.80 -11.90
CA ARG A 220 -9.77 -14.38 -13.25
C ARG A 220 -11.08 -14.89 -13.84
N ASP A 221 -12.19 -14.63 -13.17
CA ASP A 221 -13.55 -14.99 -13.55
C ASP A 221 -14.30 -13.84 -14.26
N VAL A 222 -14.19 -12.60 -13.77
CA VAL A 222 -14.75 -11.39 -14.41
C VAL A 222 -13.85 -10.17 -14.20
N ALA A 223 -13.94 -9.15 -15.06
CA ALA A 223 -13.09 -7.96 -14.96
C ALA A 223 -13.53 -6.94 -13.88
N GLU A 224 -14.75 -7.09 -13.35
CA GLU A 224 -15.37 -6.11 -12.45
C GLU A 224 -15.12 -6.39 -10.97
N PHE A 225 -15.03 -5.30 -10.19
CA PHE A 225 -14.82 -5.33 -8.74
C PHE A 225 -15.90 -4.49 -8.05
N ASN A 226 -16.82 -5.18 -7.38
CA ASN A 226 -18.02 -4.57 -6.80
C ASN A 226 -17.80 -4.30 -5.32
N TRP A 227 -17.21 -3.16 -5.01
CA TRP A 227 -17.09 -2.70 -3.63
C TRP A 227 -18.44 -2.20 -3.14
N ARG A 228 -18.75 -2.45 -1.87
CA ARG A 228 -19.85 -1.76 -1.20
C ARG A 228 -19.56 -0.26 -1.08
N ASP A 229 -20.61 0.54 -1.08
CA ASP A 229 -20.50 1.98 -0.88
C ASP A 229 -19.91 2.31 0.50
N PRO A 230 -19.15 3.41 0.62
CA PRO A 230 -18.70 3.91 1.92
C PRO A 230 -19.87 4.20 2.87
N ASP A 231 -19.66 3.92 4.16
CA ASP A 231 -20.64 4.25 5.20
C ASP A 231 -20.88 5.76 5.24
N VAL A 232 -22.16 6.16 5.27
CA VAL A 232 -22.57 7.58 5.30
C VAL A 232 -22.17 8.26 6.61
N GLN A 233 -22.25 7.52 7.73
CA GLN A 233 -21.90 8.01 9.05
C GLN A 233 -20.77 7.17 9.64
N PRO A 234 -19.62 7.78 10.00
CA PRO A 234 -18.53 7.05 10.61
C PRO A 234 -18.93 6.45 11.96
N THR A 235 -18.51 5.23 12.23
CA THR A 235 -18.63 4.64 13.57
C THR A 235 -17.69 5.35 14.54
N THR A 236 -18.22 5.95 15.59
CA THR A 236 -17.40 6.71 16.56
C THR A 236 -16.71 5.80 17.57
N LEU A 237 -15.75 6.35 18.34
CA LEU A 237 -15.17 5.63 19.46
C LEU A 237 -16.22 5.25 20.51
N HIS A 238 -17.20 6.11 20.76
CA HIS A 238 -18.30 5.81 21.68
C HIS A 238 -19.13 4.62 21.21
N ASP A 239 -19.46 4.54 19.92
CA ASP A 239 -20.17 3.39 19.36
C ASP A 239 -19.37 2.09 19.55
N ALA A 240 -18.03 2.18 19.50
CA ALA A 240 -17.15 1.04 19.56
C ALA A 240 -17.00 0.46 20.98
N ILE A 241 -16.83 1.32 21.99
CA ILE A 241 -16.42 0.89 23.33
C ILE A 241 -17.30 1.41 24.47
N GLY A 242 -18.28 2.27 24.20
CA GLY A 242 -19.10 2.93 25.22
C GLY A 242 -20.00 2.00 26.04
N ASP A 243 -20.28 0.77 25.57
CA ASP A 243 -21.03 -0.23 26.34
C ASP A 243 -20.14 -1.08 27.28
N LEU A 244 -18.82 -0.98 27.19
CA LEU A 244 -17.93 -1.80 28.00
C LEU A 244 -17.97 -1.39 29.48
N PRO A 245 -17.80 -2.34 30.42
CA PRO A 245 -17.85 -2.03 31.85
C PRO A 245 -16.78 -1.01 32.24
N GLU A 246 -17.14 -0.04 33.07
CA GLU A 246 -16.15 0.87 33.64
C GLU A 246 -15.14 0.11 34.50
N LEU A 247 -13.87 0.53 34.41
CA LEU A 247 -12.79 -0.03 35.21
C LEU A 247 -12.42 0.94 36.32
N GLU A 248 -12.31 0.43 37.54
CA GLU A 248 -11.69 1.16 38.63
C GLU A 248 -10.20 1.36 38.33
N VAL A 249 -9.75 2.62 38.35
CA VAL A 249 -8.36 2.96 38.06
C VAL A 249 -7.72 3.54 39.33
N VAL A 250 -7.00 2.69 40.05
CA VAL A 250 -6.14 3.13 41.16
C VAL A 250 -4.68 3.11 40.68
N PRO A 251 -3.92 4.23 40.82
CA PRO A 251 -2.53 4.28 40.42
C PRO A 251 -1.72 3.11 40.98
N THR A 252 -0.91 2.47 40.14
CA THR A 252 -0.05 1.31 40.45
C THR A 252 -0.78 0.01 40.79
N ALA A 253 -2.11 0.01 40.85
CA ALA A 253 -2.92 -1.19 40.94
C ALA A 253 -3.14 -1.81 39.55
N ARG A 254 -3.62 -3.06 39.55
CA ARG A 254 -4.06 -3.75 38.33
C ARG A 254 -5.32 -3.06 37.79
N VAL A 255 -5.47 -3.02 36.46
CA VAL A 255 -6.59 -2.38 35.77
C VAL A 255 -7.27 -3.38 34.84
N GLY A 256 -8.48 -3.79 35.21
CA GLY A 256 -9.27 -4.79 34.51
C GLY A 256 -8.70 -6.21 34.63
N GLU A 257 -9.40 -7.17 34.04
CA GLU A 257 -9.08 -8.60 34.15
C GLU A 257 -9.27 -9.35 32.82
N ARG A 258 -8.78 -10.59 32.79
CA ARG A 258 -8.89 -11.47 31.62
C ARG A 258 -10.34 -11.88 31.33
N GLU A 259 -11.14 -12.06 32.37
CA GLU A 259 -12.56 -12.37 32.29
C GLU A 259 -13.28 -11.50 33.31
N MET A 260 -14.33 -10.80 32.86
CA MET A 260 -15.14 -9.93 33.69
C MET A 260 -16.61 -10.13 33.41
N SER A 261 -17.44 -9.88 34.43
CA SER A 261 -18.88 -9.82 34.28
C SER A 261 -19.27 -8.64 33.37
N TYR A 262 -20.16 -8.89 32.44
CA TYR A 262 -20.71 -7.88 31.55
C TYR A 262 -22.21 -7.75 31.78
N ARG A 263 -22.64 -6.56 32.17
CA ARG A 263 -24.06 -6.21 32.25
C ARG A 263 -24.44 -5.41 31.02
N LYS A 264 -25.26 -6.00 30.15
CA LYS A 264 -25.74 -5.35 28.92
C LYS A 264 -26.42 -4.01 29.27
N PRO A 265 -25.95 -2.87 28.73
CA PRO A 265 -26.63 -1.60 28.84
C PRO A 265 -28.02 -1.63 28.19
N ARG A 266 -28.88 -0.68 28.55
CA ARG A 266 -30.24 -0.59 27.98
C ARG A 266 -30.22 -0.38 26.46
N ASN A 267 -29.31 0.46 26.00
CA ASN A 267 -29.15 0.79 24.58
C ASN A 267 -27.73 0.41 24.16
N LEU A 268 -27.61 -0.41 23.13
CA LEU A 268 -26.33 -0.68 22.46
C LEU A 268 -26.30 0.10 21.14
N SER A 269 -25.11 0.52 20.74
CA SER A 269 -24.91 0.97 19.36
C SER A 269 -25.06 -0.22 18.41
N PRO A 270 -25.46 -0.01 17.14
CA PRO A 270 -25.49 -1.08 16.14
C PRO A 270 -24.14 -1.79 16.00
N PHE A 271 -23.04 -1.04 16.15
CA PHE A 271 -21.69 -1.58 16.15
C PHE A 271 -21.44 -2.54 17.32
N ALA A 272 -21.80 -2.16 18.54
CA ALA A 272 -21.63 -3.01 19.72
C ALA A 272 -22.48 -4.28 19.62
N GLU A 273 -23.69 -4.20 19.07
CA GLU A 273 -24.53 -5.37 18.80
C GLU A 273 -23.85 -6.35 17.83
N MET A 274 -23.31 -5.82 16.73
CA MET A 274 -22.56 -6.61 15.75
C MET A 274 -21.32 -7.27 16.36
N MET A 275 -20.52 -6.53 17.13
CA MET A 275 -19.32 -7.08 17.78
C MET A 275 -19.68 -8.17 18.79
N ARG A 276 -20.80 -8.03 19.51
CA ARG A 276 -21.25 -9.01 20.51
C ARG A 276 -21.97 -10.21 19.91
N ALA A 277 -22.24 -10.25 18.61
CA ALA A 277 -22.89 -11.38 17.95
C ALA A 277 -22.08 -12.68 18.15
N GLY A 278 -22.73 -13.68 18.76
CA GLY A 278 -22.12 -14.98 19.10
C GLY A 278 -21.15 -14.96 20.28
N ALA A 279 -20.93 -13.81 20.95
CA ALA A 279 -20.14 -13.75 22.17
C ALA A 279 -20.92 -14.28 23.39
N PRO A 280 -20.25 -14.83 24.41
CA PRO A 280 -20.94 -15.30 25.61
C PRO A 280 -21.77 -14.21 26.28
N ARG A 281 -22.97 -14.59 26.74
CA ARG A 281 -23.82 -13.70 27.54
C ARG A 281 -23.18 -13.47 28.91
N GLY A 282 -23.39 -12.26 29.44
CA GLY A 282 -22.99 -11.91 30.81
C GLY A 282 -21.49 -11.76 31.03
N ARG A 283 -20.65 -11.86 29.98
CA ARG A 283 -19.19 -11.82 30.10
C ARG A 283 -18.53 -10.93 29.06
N VAL A 284 -17.33 -10.46 29.40
CA VAL A 284 -16.37 -9.83 28.51
C VAL A 284 -14.98 -10.37 28.79
N TRP A 285 -14.23 -10.62 27.73
CA TRP A 285 -12.86 -11.12 27.82
C TRP A 285 -11.85 -10.06 27.45
N ASP A 286 -10.67 -10.17 28.07
CA ASP A 286 -9.48 -9.36 27.80
C ASP A 286 -9.74 -7.85 28.00
N HIS A 287 -10.66 -7.48 28.89
CA HIS A 287 -10.90 -6.08 29.25
C HIS A 287 -9.93 -5.62 30.34
N MET A 288 -8.64 -5.63 29.98
CA MET A 288 -7.54 -5.27 30.86
C MET A 288 -6.50 -4.42 30.14
N THR A 289 -5.78 -3.59 30.89
CA THR A 289 -4.66 -2.78 30.38
C THR A 289 -3.50 -2.80 31.37
N ARG A 290 -2.45 -2.00 31.10
CA ARG A 290 -1.31 -1.85 32.01
C ARG A 290 -1.69 -1.02 33.24
N ARG A 291 -0.95 -1.23 34.33
CA ARG A 291 -1.04 -0.38 35.52
C ARG A 291 -0.65 1.05 35.15
N VAL A 292 -1.38 2.03 35.68
CA VAL A 292 -1.13 3.45 35.44
C VAL A 292 -0.19 3.98 36.52
N ARG A 293 0.86 4.70 36.14
CA ARG A 293 1.76 5.32 37.13
C ARG A 293 1.08 6.51 37.79
N LYS A 294 1.56 6.91 38.98
CA LYS A 294 1.03 8.10 39.67
C LYS A 294 1.19 9.38 38.84
N ASP A 295 2.35 9.55 38.19
CA ASP A 295 2.64 10.68 37.30
C ASP A 295 1.75 10.66 36.04
N ASP A 296 1.66 9.52 35.36
CA ASP A 296 0.78 9.37 34.19
C ASP A 296 -0.69 9.61 34.55
N HIS A 297 -1.15 9.10 35.69
CA HIS A 297 -2.53 9.29 36.15
C HIS A 297 -2.86 10.77 36.36
N ARG A 298 -1.95 11.52 36.98
CA ARG A 298 -2.09 12.97 37.16
C ARG A 298 -2.11 13.71 35.82
N ILE A 299 -1.25 13.32 34.86
CA ILE A 299 -1.27 13.91 33.52
C ILE A 299 -2.61 13.62 32.82
N PHE A 300 -3.10 12.39 32.87
CA PHE A 300 -4.35 12.00 32.20
C PHE A 300 -5.57 12.75 32.75
N GLU A 301 -5.54 13.13 34.02
CA GLU A 301 -6.57 13.95 34.68
C GLU A 301 -6.63 15.36 34.09
N LEU A 302 -5.47 15.97 33.81
CA LEU A 302 -5.37 17.33 33.29
C LEU A 302 -5.64 17.41 31.78
N MET A 303 -5.47 16.30 31.06
CA MET A 303 -5.62 16.28 29.61
C MET A 303 -7.09 16.22 29.17
N GLY A 304 -7.41 16.99 28.13
CA GLY A 304 -8.56 16.77 27.25
C GLY A 304 -8.13 16.20 25.89
N SER A 305 -9.08 15.91 25.00
CA SER A 305 -8.80 15.35 23.67
C SER A 305 -7.97 16.29 22.76
N ARG A 306 -7.98 17.60 23.04
CA ARG A 306 -7.24 18.62 22.27
C ARG A 306 -5.88 18.98 22.87
N THR A 307 -5.62 18.61 24.13
CA THR A 307 -4.36 18.92 24.82
C THR A 307 -3.20 18.18 24.14
N LYS A 308 -2.15 18.89 23.74
CA LYS A 308 -0.89 18.25 23.29
C LYS A 308 0.02 17.99 24.48
N TYR A 309 0.95 17.06 24.32
CA TYR A 309 1.91 16.75 25.36
C TYR A 309 2.84 17.94 25.66
N SER A 310 3.17 18.74 24.64
CA SER A 310 3.93 19.99 24.80
C SER A 310 3.27 21.01 25.73
N ASP A 311 1.93 21.03 25.76
CA ASP A 311 1.14 22.06 26.42
C ASP A 311 0.95 21.76 27.92
N LEU A 312 1.36 20.57 28.38
CA LEU A 312 1.22 20.15 29.77
C LEU A 312 2.00 21.04 30.75
N GLY A 313 3.09 21.66 30.30
CA GLY A 313 3.92 22.51 31.15
C GLY A 313 3.16 23.71 31.73
N GLU A 314 2.12 24.19 31.02
CA GLU A 314 1.25 25.29 31.46
C GLU A 314 0.14 24.82 32.42
N LEU A 315 -0.20 23.52 32.39
CA LEU A 315 -1.25 22.92 33.20
C LEU A 315 -0.75 22.38 34.55
N LEU A 316 0.55 22.08 34.64
CA LEU A 316 1.21 21.57 35.84
C LEU A 316 1.60 22.75 36.76
N LYS A 317 1.06 22.77 37.98
CA LYS A 317 1.08 23.96 38.85
C LYS A 317 2.31 24.02 39.75
N THR A 318 2.83 22.87 40.17
CA THR A 318 3.98 22.79 41.07
C THR A 318 5.23 22.34 40.34
N ASP A 319 6.41 22.70 40.86
CA ASP A 319 7.67 22.24 40.28
C ASP A 319 7.84 20.71 40.40
N GLU A 320 7.22 20.09 41.40
CA GLU A 320 7.12 18.64 41.50
C GLU A 320 6.28 18.05 40.37
N GLU A 321 5.10 18.61 40.09
CA GLU A 321 4.22 18.17 38.99
C GLU A 321 4.90 18.32 37.63
N LYS A 322 5.69 19.38 37.41
CA LYS A 322 6.46 19.55 36.17
C LYS A 322 7.42 18.38 35.92
N THR A 323 7.90 17.70 36.97
CA THR A 323 8.74 16.49 36.80
C THR A 323 7.98 15.28 36.22
N TYR A 324 6.63 15.30 36.25
CA TYR A 324 5.80 14.24 35.68
C TYR A 324 5.83 14.26 34.14
N GLN A 325 6.13 15.42 33.53
CA GLN A 325 6.34 15.56 32.09
C GLN A 325 7.74 15.02 31.69
N ARG A 326 7.87 13.69 31.64
CA ARG A 326 9.16 12.97 31.51
C ARG A 326 9.86 13.08 30.15
N TYR A 327 9.12 13.28 29.07
CA TYR A 327 9.65 13.36 27.71
C TYR A 327 9.96 14.80 27.31
N ALA A 328 11.03 15.00 26.56
CA ALA A 328 11.43 16.31 26.06
C ALA A 328 10.41 16.83 25.02
N THR A 329 9.87 18.03 25.25
CA THR A 329 8.76 18.60 24.48
C THR A 329 9.17 19.10 23.10
N ASP A 330 10.45 19.40 22.90
CA ASP A 330 11.06 19.74 21.60
C ASP A 330 11.07 18.55 20.63
N LYS A 331 11.11 17.31 21.16
CA LYS A 331 11.16 16.08 20.37
C LYS A 331 9.83 15.34 20.29
N TYR A 332 9.02 15.43 21.35
CA TYR A 332 7.83 14.61 21.51
C TYR A 332 6.58 15.46 21.80
N THR A 333 6.14 16.24 20.82
CA THR A 333 5.00 17.16 20.97
C THR A 333 3.66 16.45 21.17
N ASP A 334 3.48 15.23 20.64
CA ASP A 334 2.22 14.45 20.69
C ASP A 334 2.35 13.09 21.39
N LYS A 335 3.30 12.95 22.33
CA LYS A 335 3.58 11.67 23.02
C LYS A 335 2.36 11.07 23.71
N TYR A 336 1.51 11.93 24.28
CA TYR A 336 0.29 11.54 24.99
C TYR A 336 -0.90 12.04 24.19
N LYS A 337 -1.91 11.19 24.03
CA LYS A 337 -3.15 11.55 23.35
C LYS A 337 -4.35 10.90 24.04
N LYS A 338 -5.18 11.75 24.63
CA LYS A 338 -6.53 11.40 25.08
C LYS A 338 -7.46 11.38 23.88
N LEU A 339 -8.20 10.28 23.75
CA LEU A 339 -9.15 10.09 22.68
C LEU A 339 -10.44 10.89 22.94
N ASP A 340 -11.27 11.01 21.92
CA ASP A 340 -12.54 11.74 21.96
C ASP A 340 -13.68 10.77 21.64
N TRP A 341 -14.75 10.79 22.44
CA TRP A 341 -15.90 9.90 22.27
C TRP A 341 -16.57 10.05 20.90
N GLN A 342 -16.64 11.29 20.39
CA GLN A 342 -17.38 11.63 19.18
C GLN A 342 -16.52 11.58 17.92
N GLN A 343 -15.26 11.12 18.04
CA GLN A 343 -14.34 11.00 16.91
C GLN A 343 -13.91 9.55 16.69
N LEU A 344 -13.26 9.33 15.55
CA LEU A 344 -12.55 8.10 15.26
C LEU A 344 -11.31 7.99 16.15
N SER A 345 -10.92 6.75 16.48
CA SER A 345 -9.64 6.50 17.13
C SER A 345 -8.47 6.78 16.19
N ARG A 346 -7.27 6.94 16.76
CA ARG A 346 -6.02 6.88 15.96
C ARG A 346 -5.81 5.44 15.45
N THR A 347 -4.98 5.28 14.42
CA THR A 347 -4.58 3.96 13.92
C THR A 347 -4.07 3.10 15.07
N ILE A 348 -4.69 1.94 15.33
CA ILE A 348 -4.16 1.00 16.32
C ILE A 348 -2.90 0.36 15.73
N THR A 349 -1.75 0.67 16.33
CA THR A 349 -0.44 0.13 15.94
C THR A 349 0.04 -0.92 16.93
N ALA A 350 0.89 -1.86 16.50
CA ALA A 350 1.46 -2.86 17.39
C ALA A 350 2.29 -2.26 18.54
N HIS A 351 2.72 -1.00 18.43
CA HIS A 351 3.38 -0.26 19.50
C HIS A 351 2.48 -0.01 20.71
N ILE A 352 1.15 -0.14 20.60
CA ILE A 352 0.23 -0.08 21.74
C ILE A 352 0.59 -1.12 22.83
N ALA A 353 1.26 -2.21 22.47
CA ALA A 353 1.78 -3.21 23.39
C ALA A 353 2.82 -2.68 24.40
N LYS A 354 3.34 -1.46 24.19
CA LYS A 354 4.30 -0.77 25.05
C LYS A 354 3.59 0.12 26.07
N ASP A 355 3.63 1.44 25.88
CA ASP A 355 3.08 2.40 26.83
C ASP A 355 1.61 2.73 26.59
N GLY A 356 1.15 2.65 25.33
CA GLY A 356 -0.21 2.93 24.92
C GLY A 356 -0.61 4.41 25.00
N TYR A 357 0.35 5.34 25.19
CA TYR A 357 0.04 6.75 25.49
C TYR A 357 -0.65 7.50 24.34
N TRP A 358 -0.65 6.95 23.13
CA TRP A 358 -1.44 7.47 22.00
C TRP A 358 -2.93 7.12 22.05
N TYR A 359 -3.32 6.28 23.01
CA TYR A 359 -4.66 5.69 23.12
C TYR A 359 -5.14 5.80 24.57
N ILE A 360 -5.13 7.02 25.13
CA ILE A 360 -5.66 7.26 26.48
C ILE A 360 -7.18 7.34 26.39
N HIS A 361 -7.88 6.61 27.27
CA HIS A 361 -9.33 6.52 27.28
C HIS A 361 -9.97 7.91 27.51
N PRO A 362 -11.11 8.24 26.88
CA PRO A 362 -11.69 9.59 26.95
C PRO A 362 -12.05 10.07 28.37
N GLU A 363 -12.46 9.17 29.25
CA GLU A 363 -12.86 9.50 30.63
C GLU A 363 -11.98 8.83 31.70
N GLN A 364 -11.94 7.49 31.70
CA GLN A 364 -11.15 6.70 32.64
C GLN A 364 -9.64 7.00 32.49
N LEU A 365 -8.93 7.21 33.60
CA LEU A 365 -7.54 7.65 33.65
C LEU A 365 -6.53 6.53 33.34
N ARG A 366 -6.71 5.87 32.20
CA ARG A 366 -5.95 4.71 31.71
C ARG A 366 -5.81 4.74 30.20
N THR A 367 -4.93 3.91 29.66
CA THR A 367 -4.93 3.61 28.22
C THR A 367 -6.03 2.61 27.87
N LEU A 368 -6.32 2.47 26.57
CA LEU A 368 -7.25 1.45 26.10
C LEU A 368 -6.81 0.04 26.54
N THR A 369 -7.79 -0.80 26.82
CA THR A 369 -7.66 -2.23 27.10
C THR A 369 -7.48 -3.05 25.83
N VAL A 370 -7.09 -4.32 26.00
CA VAL A 370 -7.00 -5.26 24.87
C VAL A 370 -8.36 -5.40 24.17
N ARG A 371 -9.47 -5.55 24.90
CA ARG A 371 -10.82 -5.61 24.33
C ARG A 371 -11.22 -4.33 23.59
N GLU A 372 -10.93 -3.16 24.14
CA GLU A 372 -11.22 -1.88 23.47
C GLU A 372 -10.42 -1.74 22.17
N ALA A 373 -9.12 -2.05 22.20
CA ALA A 373 -8.28 -2.04 21.00
C ALA A 373 -8.75 -3.06 19.95
N ALA A 374 -9.18 -4.25 20.39
CA ALA A 374 -9.74 -5.29 19.52
C ALA A 374 -11.03 -4.81 18.83
N ARG A 375 -11.93 -4.15 19.57
CA ARG A 375 -13.15 -3.57 18.99
C ARG A 375 -12.86 -2.39 18.06
N VAL A 376 -11.90 -1.53 18.38
CA VAL A 376 -11.47 -0.47 17.46
C VAL A 376 -10.89 -1.05 16.16
N GLN A 377 -10.23 -2.20 16.25
CA GLN A 377 -9.82 -3.00 15.09
C GLN A 377 -10.94 -3.88 14.51
N THR A 378 -12.16 -3.84 15.05
CA THR A 378 -13.35 -4.58 14.58
C THR A 378 -13.28 -6.11 14.71
N PHE A 379 -12.48 -6.61 15.65
CA PHE A 379 -12.58 -8.01 16.06
C PHE A 379 -13.87 -8.26 16.85
N PRO A 380 -14.61 -9.33 16.55
CA PRO A 380 -15.81 -9.66 17.32
C PRO A 380 -15.45 -10.01 18.78
N ASP A 381 -16.39 -9.83 19.70
CA ASP A 381 -16.19 -10.04 21.13
C ASP A 381 -15.94 -11.51 21.48
N ARG A 382 -16.36 -12.44 20.61
CA ARG A 382 -16.03 -13.87 20.75
C ARG A 382 -14.57 -14.20 20.43
N PHE A 383 -13.87 -13.32 19.71
CA PHE A 383 -12.48 -13.53 19.32
C PHE A 383 -11.56 -13.47 20.54
N ARG A 384 -10.71 -14.47 20.70
CA ARG A 384 -9.74 -14.59 21.82
C ARG A 384 -8.32 -14.44 21.29
N PHE A 385 -7.43 -13.89 22.11
CA PHE A 385 -6.01 -13.75 21.78
C PHE A 385 -5.17 -14.57 22.75
N SER A 386 -4.41 -15.53 22.23
CA SER A 386 -3.43 -16.28 23.00
C SER A 386 -2.24 -15.39 23.40
N GLY A 387 -1.65 -15.72 24.53
CA GLY A 387 -0.44 -15.13 25.06
C GLY A 387 -0.65 -14.08 26.14
N THR A 388 0.37 -13.25 26.33
CA THR A 388 0.31 -12.16 27.31
C THR A 388 -0.50 -10.98 26.76
N ARG A 389 -0.89 -10.05 27.63
CA ARG A 389 -1.52 -8.77 27.27
C ARG A 389 -0.74 -8.04 26.16
N SER A 390 0.59 -8.02 26.25
CA SER A 390 1.44 -7.37 25.24
C SER A 390 1.46 -8.14 23.91
N ASP A 391 1.33 -9.46 23.94
CA ASP A 391 1.22 -10.25 22.70
C ASP A 391 -0.13 -9.97 22.02
N ALA A 392 -1.24 -9.97 22.78
CA ALA A 392 -2.56 -9.63 22.25
C ALA A 392 -2.59 -8.22 21.62
N PHE A 393 -2.02 -7.21 22.29
CA PHE A 393 -1.89 -5.87 21.71
C PHE A 393 -1.07 -5.83 20.41
N ARG A 394 0.03 -6.59 20.34
CA ARG A 394 0.86 -6.67 19.12
C ARG A 394 0.09 -7.31 17.98
N GLN A 395 -0.58 -8.43 18.25
CA GLN A 395 -1.45 -9.15 17.31
C GLN A 395 -2.55 -8.23 16.77
N ILE A 396 -3.28 -7.53 17.65
CA ILE A 396 -4.34 -6.57 17.28
C ILE A 396 -3.79 -5.44 16.41
N GLY A 397 -2.64 -4.85 16.77
CA GLY A 397 -2.07 -3.74 16.03
C GLY A 397 -1.52 -4.10 14.64
N ASN A 398 -1.01 -5.32 14.48
CA ASN A 398 -0.53 -5.85 13.20
C ASN A 398 -1.67 -6.25 12.26
N ALA A 399 -2.82 -6.65 12.81
CA ALA A 399 -3.93 -7.17 12.03
C ALA A 399 -4.53 -6.17 11.03
N VAL A 400 -5.07 -6.71 9.93
CA VAL A 400 -6.08 -6.03 9.12
C VAL A 400 -7.39 -5.99 9.92
N PRO A 401 -8.09 -4.84 10.01
CA PRO A 401 -9.40 -4.81 10.66
C PRO A 401 -10.38 -5.75 9.93
N PRO A 402 -11.10 -6.66 10.63
CA PRO A 402 -12.01 -7.60 9.97
C PRO A 402 -13.07 -6.96 9.07
N LEU A 403 -13.65 -5.80 9.42
CA LEU A 403 -14.63 -5.16 8.53
C LEU A 403 -14.01 -4.62 7.22
N LEU A 404 -12.74 -4.19 7.25
CA LEU A 404 -12.02 -3.81 6.05
C LEU A 404 -11.69 -5.04 5.19
N GLY A 405 -11.25 -6.13 5.83
CA GLY A 405 -11.02 -7.41 5.15
C GLY A 405 -12.29 -7.96 4.51
N GLU A 406 -13.43 -7.84 5.20
CA GLU A 406 -14.77 -8.20 4.69
C GLU A 406 -15.11 -7.39 3.45
N ALA A 407 -15.02 -6.06 3.50
CA ALA A 407 -15.33 -5.22 2.34
C ALA A 407 -14.45 -5.53 1.11
N ALA A 408 -13.16 -5.79 1.33
CA ALA A 408 -12.23 -6.17 0.26
C ALA A 408 -12.55 -7.56 -0.32
N ALA A 409 -12.91 -8.53 0.53
CA ALA A 409 -13.30 -9.87 0.11
C ALA A 409 -14.68 -9.88 -0.58
N GLU A 410 -15.64 -9.07 -0.14
CA GLU A 410 -16.96 -8.90 -0.78
C GLU A 410 -16.82 -8.48 -2.25
N ALA A 411 -15.87 -7.60 -2.55
CA ALA A 411 -15.57 -7.17 -3.92
C ALA A 411 -15.06 -8.30 -4.84
N LEU A 412 -14.64 -9.43 -4.25
CA LEU A 412 -14.16 -10.63 -4.92
C LEU A 412 -15.18 -11.78 -4.93
N ARG A 413 -16.43 -11.53 -4.51
CA ARG A 413 -17.46 -12.58 -4.54
C ARG A 413 -17.63 -13.10 -5.97
N PRO A 414 -17.74 -14.44 -6.15
CA PRO A 414 -17.95 -15.02 -7.47
C PRO A 414 -19.22 -14.46 -8.09
N ALA A 415 -19.19 -14.18 -9.40
CA ALA A 415 -20.42 -13.90 -10.13
C ALA A 415 -21.24 -15.20 -10.26
N ASP A 416 -22.55 -15.13 -10.00
CA ASP A 416 -23.42 -16.32 -9.95
C ASP A 416 -23.52 -17.08 -11.30
N ASP A 417 -23.15 -16.43 -12.41
CA ASP A 417 -23.21 -16.97 -13.78
C ASP A 417 -21.84 -17.35 -14.39
N ALA A 418 -20.73 -17.30 -13.64
CA ALA A 418 -19.41 -17.62 -14.19
C ALA A 418 -19.21 -19.14 -14.32
N SER A 419 -19.77 -19.72 -15.38
CA SER A 419 -19.44 -21.07 -15.83
C SER A 419 -17.97 -21.12 -16.28
N GLY A 420 -17.10 -21.50 -15.35
CA GLY A 420 -16.05 -22.48 -15.63
C GLY A 420 -14.89 -22.12 -16.56
N ASP A 421 -14.67 -20.86 -16.96
CA ASP A 421 -13.55 -20.59 -17.86
C ASP A 421 -12.21 -20.53 -17.10
N ARG A 422 -11.51 -21.68 -17.10
CA ARG A 422 -10.19 -21.87 -16.47
C ARG A 422 -9.05 -21.34 -17.35
N GLU A 423 -9.34 -20.66 -18.47
CA GLU A 423 -8.31 -20.04 -19.32
C GLU A 423 -7.91 -18.63 -18.84
N GLY A 424 -8.69 -18.02 -17.93
CA GLY A 424 -8.44 -16.67 -17.42
C GLY A 424 -8.93 -15.57 -18.36
N LEU A 425 -8.79 -14.32 -17.94
CA LEU A 425 -9.22 -13.15 -18.71
C LEU A 425 -8.10 -12.66 -19.64
N GLN A 426 -8.48 -12.01 -20.74
CA GLN A 426 -7.58 -11.09 -21.46
C GLN A 426 -7.67 -9.73 -20.76
N PRO A 427 -6.66 -9.31 -19.97
CA PRO A 427 -6.82 -8.13 -19.13
C PRO A 427 -6.77 -6.86 -19.98
N HIS A 428 -7.83 -6.05 -19.93
CA HIS A 428 -7.97 -4.77 -20.64
C HIS A 428 -6.70 -3.89 -20.57
N TRP A 429 -6.11 -3.74 -19.38
CA TRP A 429 -4.95 -2.88 -19.20
C TRP A 429 -3.68 -3.41 -19.88
N ARG A 430 -3.58 -4.72 -20.12
CA ARG A 430 -2.48 -5.31 -20.89
C ARG A 430 -2.54 -4.89 -22.36
N GLU A 431 -3.73 -4.89 -22.95
CA GLU A 431 -3.96 -4.42 -24.32
C GLU A 431 -3.67 -2.91 -24.44
N VAL A 432 -4.18 -2.12 -23.49
CA VAL A 432 -3.92 -0.68 -23.41
C VAL A 432 -2.41 -0.40 -23.36
N ARG A 433 -1.67 -1.13 -22.51
CA ARG A 433 -0.21 -0.99 -22.40
C ARG A 433 0.50 -1.44 -23.68
N GLY A 434 0.02 -2.49 -24.34
CA GLY A 434 0.54 -2.95 -25.63
C GLY A 434 0.40 -1.88 -26.71
N ALA A 435 -0.81 -1.31 -26.86
CA ALA A 435 -1.08 -0.24 -27.81
C ALA A 435 -0.23 1.01 -27.54
N LEU A 436 -0.07 1.39 -26.27
CA LEU A 436 0.79 2.49 -25.86
C LEU A 436 2.27 2.24 -26.21
N THR A 437 2.77 1.03 -25.94
CA THR A 437 4.16 0.65 -26.27
C THR A 437 4.42 0.71 -27.77
N GLU A 438 3.53 0.14 -28.59
CA GLU A 438 3.71 0.15 -30.05
C GLU A 438 3.62 1.57 -30.64
N TRP A 439 2.69 2.38 -30.15
CA TRP A 439 2.62 3.80 -30.53
C TRP A 439 3.90 4.55 -30.13
N ALA A 440 4.43 4.30 -28.93
CA ALA A 440 5.66 4.92 -28.45
C ALA A 440 6.87 4.53 -29.31
N LYS A 441 6.99 3.26 -29.71
CA LYS A 441 8.06 2.79 -30.62
C LYS A 441 7.99 3.52 -31.97
N GLN A 442 6.80 3.60 -32.57
CA GLN A 442 6.60 4.31 -33.85
C GLN A 442 6.97 5.80 -33.74
N ARG A 443 6.57 6.47 -32.65
CA ARG A 443 6.93 7.87 -32.38
C ARG A 443 8.44 8.05 -32.18
N ARG A 444 9.08 7.10 -31.52
CA ARG A 444 10.53 7.09 -31.28
C ARG A 444 11.33 6.95 -32.58
N ASP A 445 10.80 6.27 -33.58
CA ASP A 445 11.44 6.17 -34.90
C ASP A 445 11.24 7.43 -35.76
N GLY A 446 10.25 8.26 -35.41
CA GLY A 446 9.85 9.47 -36.13
C GLY A 446 10.45 10.78 -35.62
N ALA A 447 9.62 11.83 -35.61
CA ALA A 447 10.01 13.19 -35.23
C ALA A 447 10.16 13.39 -33.71
N ASP A 448 9.51 12.54 -32.91
CA ASP A 448 9.44 12.64 -31.45
C ASP A 448 10.55 11.86 -30.74
N TRP A 449 11.53 11.32 -31.47
CA TRP A 449 12.59 10.43 -30.97
C TRP A 449 13.28 10.93 -29.70
N TYR A 450 13.51 12.24 -29.57
CA TYR A 450 14.21 12.84 -28.44
C TYR A 450 13.32 13.08 -27.20
N GLN A 451 12.00 12.90 -27.35
CA GLN A 451 11.04 13.04 -26.26
C GLN A 451 10.79 11.72 -25.52
N LEU A 452 11.28 10.62 -26.07
CA LEU A 452 11.08 9.25 -25.60
C LEU A 452 12.42 8.63 -25.19
N PRO A 453 12.41 7.67 -24.25
CA PRO A 453 13.64 7.03 -23.82
C PRO A 453 14.33 6.22 -24.91
N ASP A 454 15.66 6.16 -24.83
CA ASP A 454 16.47 5.24 -25.63
C ASP A 454 16.15 3.77 -25.32
N GLU A 455 16.64 2.88 -26.17
CA GLU A 455 16.62 1.44 -25.86
C GLU A 455 17.52 1.09 -24.68
N PRO A 456 17.19 0.07 -23.88
CA PRO A 456 17.89 -0.22 -22.62
C PRO A 456 19.36 -0.64 -22.74
N ASP A 457 19.86 -0.93 -23.96
CA ASP A 457 21.15 -1.60 -24.21
C ASP A 457 22.17 -0.71 -24.92
N VAL A 458 22.20 0.59 -24.57
CA VAL A 458 23.23 1.52 -25.08
C VAL A 458 24.42 1.57 -24.14
N GLU A 459 25.63 1.21 -24.63
CA GLU A 459 26.89 1.32 -23.84
C GLU A 459 27.24 2.77 -23.45
N GLN A 460 26.64 3.76 -24.12
CA GLN A 460 26.84 5.19 -23.88
C GLN A 460 25.51 5.91 -23.66
N ILE A 461 25.52 6.83 -22.71
CA ILE A 461 24.39 7.71 -22.42
C ILE A 461 24.21 8.65 -23.63
N SER A 462 23.00 8.71 -24.16
CA SER A 462 22.69 9.66 -25.21
C SER A 462 22.80 11.11 -24.70
N LEU A 463 23.37 11.96 -25.55
CA LEU A 463 23.45 13.40 -25.30
C LEU A 463 22.06 14.05 -25.27
N HIS A 464 21.12 13.50 -26.04
CA HIS A 464 19.78 14.07 -26.20
C HIS A 464 19.08 14.17 -24.83
N ALA A 465 19.17 13.15 -23.98
CA ALA A 465 18.53 13.14 -22.67
C ALA A 465 18.97 14.33 -21.80
N ALA A 466 20.27 14.64 -21.79
CA ALA A 466 20.81 15.77 -21.04
C ALA A 466 20.36 17.11 -21.61
N VAL A 467 20.36 17.26 -22.94
CA VAL A 467 19.96 18.51 -23.61
C VAL A 467 18.46 18.78 -23.41
N VAL A 468 17.61 17.78 -23.64
CA VAL A 468 16.15 17.88 -23.46
C VAL A 468 15.81 18.19 -22.01
N ALA A 469 16.45 17.53 -21.04
CA ALA A 469 16.24 17.78 -19.62
C ALA A 469 16.64 19.21 -19.20
N ILE A 470 17.77 19.71 -19.67
CA ILE A 470 18.23 21.09 -19.37
C ILE A 470 17.30 22.14 -19.98
N LEU A 471 16.78 21.86 -21.18
CA LEU A 471 15.89 22.77 -21.91
C LEU A 471 14.42 22.67 -21.48
N SER A 472 14.01 21.67 -20.70
CA SER A 472 12.60 21.42 -20.36
C SER A 472 11.89 22.55 -19.62
N GLY A 473 12.64 23.48 -19.01
CA GLY A 473 12.11 24.68 -18.36
C GLY A 473 12.32 25.97 -19.17
N ALA A 474 12.75 25.88 -20.42
CA ALA A 474 12.77 27.00 -21.37
C ALA A 474 11.49 26.98 -22.21
N LYS A 475 10.94 28.16 -22.50
CA LYS A 475 9.83 28.28 -23.47
C LYS A 475 10.42 28.16 -24.87
N ILE A 476 10.37 26.96 -25.44
CA ILE A 476 10.89 26.63 -26.78
C ILE A 476 9.74 26.04 -27.59
N ARG A 477 9.59 26.49 -28.84
CA ARG A 477 8.56 25.95 -29.74
C ARG A 477 9.00 24.54 -30.22
N PRO A 478 8.06 23.61 -30.45
CA PRO A 478 8.41 22.24 -30.89
C PRO A 478 9.32 22.20 -32.12
N ALA A 479 9.11 23.07 -33.11
CA ALA A 479 9.96 23.15 -34.30
C ALA A 479 11.42 23.56 -33.99
N GLU A 480 11.62 24.51 -33.08
CA GLU A 480 12.95 24.97 -32.64
C GLU A 480 13.67 23.86 -31.87
N MET A 481 12.94 23.13 -31.02
CA MET A 481 13.48 21.97 -30.31
C MET A 481 13.91 20.87 -31.29
N ALA A 482 13.09 20.57 -32.30
CA ALA A 482 13.40 19.57 -33.31
C ALA A 482 14.66 19.92 -34.11
N GLU A 483 14.87 21.20 -34.44
CA GLU A 483 16.07 21.68 -35.13
C GLU A 483 17.34 21.49 -34.27
N LEU A 484 17.30 21.90 -33.00
CA LEU A 484 18.39 21.66 -32.04
C LEU A 484 18.71 20.16 -31.92
N MET A 485 17.68 19.34 -31.80
CA MET A 485 17.82 17.89 -31.66
C MET A 485 18.35 17.23 -32.94
N GLY A 486 18.06 17.77 -34.12
CA GLY A 486 18.61 17.26 -35.38
C GLY A 486 20.14 17.24 -35.41
N ILE A 487 20.80 18.19 -34.75
CA ILE A 487 22.26 18.24 -34.63
C ILE A 487 22.75 17.27 -33.56
N VAL A 488 22.03 17.19 -32.42
CA VAL A 488 22.36 16.25 -31.34
C VAL A 488 22.24 14.79 -31.81
N ARG A 489 21.23 14.46 -32.64
CA ARG A 489 21.00 13.11 -33.19
C ARG A 489 22.23 12.55 -33.91
N ARG A 490 23.01 13.42 -34.56
CA ARG A 490 24.20 13.05 -35.34
C ARG A 490 25.49 13.05 -34.51
N ALA A 491 25.44 13.56 -33.28
CA ALA A 491 26.61 13.73 -32.44
C ALA A 491 26.91 12.47 -31.62
N LYS A 492 28.13 11.95 -31.76
CA LYS A 492 28.63 10.84 -30.93
C LYS A 492 29.22 11.30 -29.58
N ARG A 493 29.61 12.57 -29.46
CA ARG A 493 30.27 13.15 -28.29
C ARG A 493 29.92 14.63 -28.16
N LEU A 494 29.91 15.13 -26.92
CA LEU A 494 29.79 16.55 -26.64
C LEU A 494 31.15 17.24 -26.80
N THR A 495 31.38 17.88 -27.95
CA THR A 495 32.61 18.66 -28.23
C THR A 495 32.36 20.16 -28.04
N ALA A 496 33.42 20.95 -27.89
CA ALA A 496 33.30 22.41 -27.80
C ALA A 496 32.54 22.99 -29.01
N LYS A 497 32.89 22.55 -30.23
CA LYS A 497 32.22 22.96 -31.47
C LYS A 497 30.72 22.61 -31.51
N LEU A 498 30.33 21.47 -30.92
CA LEU A 498 28.91 21.11 -30.82
C LEU A 498 28.18 22.03 -29.84
N LEU A 499 28.79 22.33 -28.69
CA LEU A 499 28.21 23.24 -27.71
C LEU A 499 28.05 24.65 -28.28
N ASP A 500 29.07 25.19 -28.94
CA ASP A 500 29.01 26.52 -29.57
C ASP A 500 27.83 26.60 -30.55
N ARG A 501 27.66 25.58 -31.40
CA ARG A 501 26.55 25.52 -32.34
C ARG A 501 25.18 25.44 -31.63
N LEU A 502 25.07 24.69 -30.54
CA LEU A 502 23.84 24.65 -29.74
C LEU A 502 23.53 26.01 -29.10
N LEU A 503 24.56 26.73 -28.62
CA LEU A 503 24.43 28.06 -28.04
C LEU A 503 24.03 29.12 -29.07
N GLU A 504 24.54 29.03 -30.29
CA GLU A 504 24.17 29.90 -31.42
C GLU A 504 22.72 29.71 -31.86
N MET A 505 22.25 28.45 -31.87
CA MET A 505 20.89 28.10 -32.29
C MET A 505 19.84 28.21 -31.18
N ALA A 506 20.26 28.53 -29.96
CA ALA A 506 19.33 28.67 -28.85
C ALA A 506 18.33 29.81 -29.13
N PRO A 507 17.01 29.53 -29.18
CA PRO A 507 16.03 30.52 -29.66
C PRO A 507 15.80 31.68 -28.68
N THR A 508 16.24 31.53 -27.42
CA THR A 508 16.05 32.53 -26.37
C THR A 508 17.27 32.60 -25.46
N ALA A 509 17.51 33.77 -24.84
CA ALA A 509 18.59 33.93 -23.86
C ALA A 509 18.51 32.94 -22.67
N PRO A 510 17.32 32.62 -22.11
CA PRO A 510 17.19 31.56 -21.11
C PRO A 510 17.57 30.16 -21.63
N ALA A 511 17.23 29.83 -22.87
CA ALA A 511 17.64 28.56 -23.48
C ALA A 511 19.17 28.48 -23.64
N ARG A 512 19.81 29.57 -24.08
CA ARG A 512 21.27 29.68 -24.21
C ARG A 512 21.98 29.51 -22.87
N SER A 513 21.53 30.25 -21.85
CA SER A 513 22.08 30.14 -20.48
C SER A 513 21.91 28.73 -19.89
N ARG A 514 20.80 28.05 -20.21
CA ARG A 514 20.61 26.66 -19.80
C ARG A 514 21.58 25.71 -20.51
N LEU A 515 21.75 25.83 -21.82
CA LEU A 515 22.68 25.00 -22.60
C LEU A 515 24.13 25.17 -22.16
N ASP A 516 24.53 26.37 -21.74
CA ASP A 516 25.89 26.65 -21.22
C ASP A 516 26.26 25.78 -20.01
N ARG A 517 25.27 25.25 -19.28
CA ARG A 517 25.50 24.29 -18.18
C ARG A 517 26.11 22.97 -18.65
N LEU A 518 26.14 22.67 -19.95
CA LEU A 518 26.80 21.50 -20.52
C LEU A 518 28.34 21.61 -20.53
N THR A 519 28.89 22.83 -20.41
CA THR A 519 30.33 23.13 -20.42
C THR A 519 31.19 22.19 -19.55
N PRO A 520 30.81 21.84 -18.31
CA PRO A 520 31.62 20.96 -17.46
C PRO A 520 31.84 19.54 -18.02
N LEU A 521 31.05 19.11 -19.01
CA LEU A 521 31.09 17.78 -19.61
C LEU A 521 31.60 17.76 -21.06
N VAL A 522 31.99 18.92 -21.60
CA VAL A 522 32.58 19.05 -22.94
C VAL A 522 33.91 18.31 -23.00
N ASP A 523 34.10 17.54 -24.08
CA ASP A 523 35.30 16.75 -24.38
C ASP A 523 35.69 15.73 -23.28
N LYS A 524 34.70 15.29 -22.47
CA LYS A 524 34.87 14.28 -21.41
C LYS A 524 34.13 12.98 -21.72
N PRO A 525 34.57 12.15 -22.68
CA PRO A 525 33.86 10.95 -23.10
C PRO A 525 33.62 9.95 -21.97
N TYR A 526 34.54 9.86 -21.00
CA TYR A 526 34.40 8.99 -19.82
C TYR A 526 33.22 9.37 -18.92
N ALA A 527 32.81 10.64 -18.90
CA ALA A 527 31.66 11.06 -18.10
C ALA A 527 30.33 10.54 -18.68
N TRP A 528 30.29 10.24 -19.97
CA TRP A 528 29.09 9.80 -20.71
C TRP A 528 28.95 8.28 -20.80
N ARG A 529 29.80 7.51 -20.12
CA ARG A 529 29.63 6.06 -20.02
C ARG A 529 28.44 5.73 -19.11
N TRP A 530 27.75 4.63 -19.41
CA TRP A 530 26.55 4.21 -18.68
C TRP A 530 26.75 4.11 -17.16
N GLU A 531 27.93 3.70 -16.68
CA GLU A 531 28.21 3.56 -15.24
C GLU A 531 28.23 4.91 -14.52
N LYS A 532 28.40 6.02 -15.26
CA LYS A 532 28.47 7.39 -14.73
C LYS A 532 27.16 8.17 -14.87
N ARG A 533 26.09 7.54 -15.37
CA ARG A 533 24.82 8.21 -15.68
C ARG A 533 24.20 8.94 -14.49
N LEU A 534 24.34 8.42 -13.27
CA LEU A 534 23.77 9.06 -12.08
C LEU A 534 24.58 10.29 -11.61
N ASP A 535 25.81 10.47 -12.09
CA ASP A 535 26.65 11.64 -11.76
C ASP A 535 26.29 12.87 -12.61
N ILE A 536 25.75 12.64 -13.82
CA ILE A 536 25.46 13.68 -14.82
C ILE A 536 24.57 14.80 -14.25
N PRO A 537 23.43 14.50 -13.56
CA PRO A 537 22.60 15.55 -12.98
C PRO A 537 23.34 16.46 -11.99
N GLY A 538 24.23 15.89 -11.17
CA GLY A 538 25.03 16.66 -10.21
C GLY A 538 26.04 17.56 -10.92
N LYS A 539 26.75 17.03 -11.93
CA LYS A 539 27.75 17.78 -12.71
C LYS A 539 27.15 18.93 -13.53
N LEU A 540 25.89 18.78 -13.96
CA LEU A 540 25.15 19.77 -14.75
C LEU A 540 24.27 20.68 -13.89
N GLY A 541 24.28 20.54 -12.56
CA GLY A 541 23.45 21.32 -11.65
C GLY A 541 21.94 21.17 -11.90
N MET A 542 21.49 19.99 -12.31
CA MET A 542 20.08 19.72 -12.67
C MET A 542 19.15 19.93 -11.48
N LYS A 543 18.08 20.71 -11.72
CA LYS A 543 16.96 20.84 -10.79
C LYS A 543 16.21 19.51 -10.67
N PRO A 544 15.41 19.28 -9.60
CA PRO A 544 14.70 18.01 -9.41
C PRO A 544 13.88 17.54 -10.62
N GLY A 545 13.14 18.44 -11.28
CA GLY A 545 12.37 18.09 -12.49
C GLY A 545 13.22 17.78 -13.72
N GLU A 546 14.34 18.49 -13.89
CA GLU A 546 15.31 18.24 -14.99
C GLU A 546 15.97 16.87 -14.78
N LYS A 547 16.41 16.58 -13.54
CA LYS A 547 16.98 15.29 -13.17
C LYS A 547 16.00 14.15 -13.42
N ALA A 548 14.74 14.32 -13.03
CA ALA A 548 13.70 13.31 -13.22
C ALA A 548 13.47 12.99 -14.71
N LEU A 549 13.39 14.03 -15.56
CA LEU A 549 13.25 13.85 -17.00
C LEU A 549 14.50 13.23 -17.64
N TYR A 550 15.70 13.65 -17.23
CA TYR A 550 16.95 13.05 -17.69
C TYR A 550 16.98 11.55 -17.41
N LEU A 551 16.67 11.16 -16.17
CA LEU A 551 16.66 9.74 -15.77
C LEU A 551 15.65 8.95 -16.62
N LEU A 552 14.45 9.49 -16.87
CA LEU A 552 13.47 8.84 -17.75
C LEU A 552 14.05 8.58 -19.15
N LEU A 553 14.63 9.61 -19.77
CA LEU A 553 15.06 9.58 -21.17
C LEU A 553 16.26 8.65 -21.40
N ILE A 554 17.09 8.42 -20.38
CA ILE A 554 18.13 7.39 -20.45
C ILE A 554 17.61 5.98 -20.13
N GLY A 555 16.29 5.80 -19.97
CA GLY A 555 15.67 4.49 -19.75
C GLY A 555 15.52 4.08 -18.29
N GLU A 556 15.70 4.99 -17.32
CA GLU A 556 15.39 4.68 -15.92
C GLU A 556 13.87 4.66 -15.71
N ASP A 557 13.36 3.58 -15.10
CA ASP A 557 11.95 3.41 -14.73
C ASP A 557 11.56 4.28 -13.53
N LEU A 558 11.19 5.53 -13.77
CA LEU A 558 10.57 6.41 -12.78
C LEU A 558 9.19 6.85 -13.23
N MET A 559 8.31 7.14 -12.27
CA MET A 559 7.01 7.74 -12.59
C MET A 559 7.07 9.27 -12.53
N LEU A 560 6.90 9.92 -13.69
CA LEU A 560 6.76 11.37 -13.77
C LEU A 560 5.31 11.80 -13.52
N VAL A 561 5.07 12.33 -12.33
CA VAL A 561 3.77 12.84 -11.90
C VAL A 561 3.66 14.33 -12.21
N GLY A 562 2.93 14.68 -13.27
CA GLY A 562 2.64 16.05 -13.68
C GLY A 562 1.18 16.22 -14.08
N GLN A 563 0.71 17.45 -14.29
CA GLN A 563 -0.70 17.70 -14.61
C GLN A 563 -1.16 16.96 -15.88
N GLY A 564 -0.33 16.94 -16.93
CA GLY A 564 -0.64 16.21 -18.17
C GLY A 564 -0.76 14.70 -17.97
N THR A 565 0.18 14.10 -17.24
CA THR A 565 0.18 12.64 -17.00
C THR A 565 -0.95 12.21 -16.08
N LEU A 566 -1.24 13.00 -15.04
CA LEU A 566 -2.40 12.80 -14.17
C LEU A 566 -3.73 12.93 -14.91
N ARG A 567 -3.84 13.88 -15.85
CA ARG A 567 -5.05 14.05 -16.67
C ARG A 567 -5.27 12.85 -17.58
N VAL A 568 -4.22 12.37 -18.27
CA VAL A 568 -4.30 11.14 -19.07
C VAL A 568 -4.77 9.97 -18.20
N ALA A 569 -4.16 9.78 -17.03
CA ALA A 569 -4.55 8.72 -16.10
C ALA A 569 -6.01 8.86 -15.61
N ALA A 570 -6.47 10.06 -15.27
CA ALA A 570 -7.84 10.31 -14.83
C ALA A 570 -8.86 9.96 -15.93
N ARG A 571 -8.67 10.48 -17.16
CA ARG A 571 -9.58 10.21 -18.29
C ARG A 571 -9.63 8.72 -18.64
N MET A 572 -8.49 8.04 -18.62
CA MET A 572 -8.42 6.59 -18.87
C MET A 572 -9.15 5.76 -17.82
N ASN A 573 -9.28 6.26 -16.59
CA ASN A 573 -10.02 5.59 -15.52
C ASN A 573 -11.46 6.12 -15.38
N GLY A 574 -11.94 6.99 -16.28
CA GLY A 574 -13.28 7.56 -16.25
C GLY A 574 -13.54 8.50 -15.05
N LEU A 575 -12.49 9.15 -14.54
CA LEU A 575 -12.56 10.04 -13.37
C LEU A 575 -12.54 11.51 -13.81
N ASP A 576 -13.21 12.39 -13.05
CA ASP A 576 -13.17 13.83 -13.28
C ASP A 576 -11.72 14.37 -13.14
N THR A 577 -11.28 15.09 -14.16
CA THR A 577 -9.97 15.73 -14.26
C THR A 577 -9.67 16.75 -13.15
N ASN A 578 -10.70 17.23 -12.42
CA ASN A 578 -10.59 18.24 -11.37
C ASN A 578 -10.52 17.70 -9.93
N HIS A 579 -10.50 16.38 -9.71
CA HIS A 579 -10.48 15.84 -8.34
C HIS A 579 -9.14 16.19 -7.62
N PRO A 580 -9.17 16.86 -6.45
CA PRO A 580 -7.98 17.46 -5.83
C PRO A 580 -7.03 16.47 -5.13
N ASN A 581 -7.14 15.16 -5.35
CA ASN A 581 -6.26 14.17 -4.70
C ASN A 581 -5.02 13.84 -5.55
N ARG A 582 -4.21 14.88 -5.81
CA ARG A 582 -3.00 14.85 -6.65
C ARG A 582 -1.87 13.94 -6.16
N LEU A 583 -1.88 13.48 -4.91
CA LEU A 583 -0.71 12.81 -4.31
C LEU A 583 -0.77 11.29 -4.27
N SER A 584 -1.97 10.68 -4.20
CA SER A 584 -2.09 9.24 -3.97
C SER A 584 -2.94 8.53 -5.03
N GLU A 585 -4.19 8.94 -5.23
CA GLU A 585 -5.10 8.31 -6.19
C GLU A 585 -4.65 8.52 -7.64
N GLY A 586 -4.25 9.75 -7.99
CA GLY A 586 -3.71 10.04 -9.32
C GLY A 586 -2.45 9.23 -9.66
N ARG A 587 -1.62 8.91 -8.66
CA ARG A 587 -0.44 8.04 -8.86
C ARG A 587 -0.85 6.59 -9.06
N VAL A 588 -1.81 6.08 -8.29
CA VAL A 588 -2.38 4.73 -8.46
C VAL A 588 -3.03 4.55 -9.83
N ASN A 589 -3.68 5.58 -10.38
CA ASN A 589 -4.24 5.51 -11.73
C ASN A 589 -3.16 5.45 -12.81
N LEU A 590 -2.03 6.13 -12.59
CA LEU A 590 -0.89 6.13 -13.50
C LEU A 590 -0.16 4.77 -13.52
N VAL A 591 -0.11 4.07 -12.38
CA VAL A 591 0.47 2.73 -12.23
C VAL A 591 -0.05 1.76 -13.29
N LYS A 592 -1.36 1.74 -13.54
CA LYS A 592 -2.00 0.83 -14.50
C LYS A 592 -1.56 1.05 -15.94
N LEU A 593 -1.32 2.31 -16.31
CA LEU A 593 -0.89 2.71 -17.65
C LEU A 593 0.62 2.50 -17.85
N VAL A 594 1.43 2.76 -16.83
CA VAL A 594 2.88 2.64 -16.94
C VAL A 594 3.32 1.17 -16.86
N GLY A 595 2.68 0.36 -16.00
CA GLY A 595 3.11 -1.02 -15.72
C GLY A 595 4.56 -1.09 -15.19
N ALA A 596 5.16 -2.28 -15.23
CA ALA A 596 6.55 -2.52 -14.86
C ALA A 596 7.36 -3.01 -16.09
N GLY A 597 8.50 -3.65 -15.86
CA GLY A 597 9.31 -4.24 -16.93
C GLY A 597 10.11 -3.23 -17.78
N LYS A 598 10.73 -3.75 -18.85
CA LYS A 598 11.68 -3.00 -19.70
C LYS A 598 11.06 -1.83 -20.47
N ASP A 599 9.76 -1.91 -20.75
CA ASP A 599 9.04 -0.91 -21.54
C ASP A 599 8.36 0.16 -20.65
N ALA A 600 8.38 0.03 -19.32
CA ALA A 600 7.80 1.02 -18.40
C ALA A 600 8.35 2.46 -18.61
N PRO A 601 9.67 2.69 -18.78
CA PRO A 601 10.18 4.02 -19.10
C PRO A 601 9.59 4.56 -20.40
N LEU A 602 9.50 3.71 -21.43
CA LEU A 602 8.96 4.09 -22.74
C LEU A 602 7.47 4.47 -22.65
N ARG A 603 6.68 3.67 -21.93
CA ARG A 603 5.25 3.95 -21.64
C ARG A 603 5.09 5.26 -20.87
N MET A 604 5.93 5.52 -19.86
CA MET A 604 5.91 6.78 -19.11
C MET A 604 6.29 7.99 -19.97
N GLY A 605 7.29 7.85 -20.84
CA GLY A 605 7.64 8.87 -21.84
C GLY A 605 6.49 9.17 -22.79
N ALA A 606 5.80 8.13 -23.26
CA ALA A 606 4.63 8.25 -24.13
C ALA A 606 3.46 8.94 -23.43
N ILE A 607 3.15 8.58 -22.18
CA ILE A 607 2.08 9.24 -21.40
C ILE A 607 2.40 10.73 -21.18
N ARG A 608 3.67 11.08 -20.94
CA ARG A 608 4.10 12.49 -20.87
C ARG A 608 3.83 13.22 -22.18
N LEU A 609 4.20 12.63 -23.31
CA LEU A 609 4.00 13.20 -24.65
C LEU A 609 2.51 13.36 -25.00
N ILE A 610 1.70 12.32 -24.73
CA ILE A 610 0.25 12.37 -24.90
C ILE A 610 -0.36 13.48 -24.03
N GLY A 611 0.08 13.58 -22.77
CA GLY A 611 -0.40 14.59 -21.84
C GLY A 611 0.00 16.03 -22.19
N SER A 612 1.05 16.25 -22.98
CA SER A 612 1.40 17.58 -23.49
C SER A 612 0.71 17.90 -24.81
N ASP A 613 0.67 16.94 -25.73
CA ASP A 613 0.42 17.25 -27.14
C ASP A 613 -0.98 16.88 -27.60
N LEU A 614 -1.55 15.79 -27.04
CA LEU A 614 -2.82 15.21 -27.51
C LEU A 614 -3.95 15.40 -26.50
N CYS A 615 -3.78 14.86 -25.30
CA CYS A 615 -4.79 14.85 -24.25
C CYS A 615 -4.78 16.18 -23.48
N ARG A 616 -5.04 17.30 -24.16
CA ARG A 616 -5.07 18.65 -23.57
C ARG A 616 -6.32 18.86 -22.70
N GLU A 617 -6.27 19.89 -21.84
CA GLU A 617 -7.41 20.28 -20.99
C GLU A 617 -8.61 20.64 -21.87
N ASP A 618 -8.38 21.59 -22.79
CA ASP A 618 -9.31 22.01 -23.85
C ASP A 618 -8.84 21.51 -25.22
N GLY A 619 -9.80 21.12 -26.08
CA GLY A 619 -9.54 20.65 -27.45
C GLY A 619 -8.55 19.49 -27.56
N PRO A 620 -8.82 18.32 -26.94
CA PRO A 620 -7.95 17.16 -27.09
C PRO A 620 -7.95 16.65 -28.55
N VAL A 621 -6.78 16.21 -29.02
CA VAL A 621 -6.62 15.61 -30.36
C VAL A 621 -6.65 14.09 -30.21
N CYS A 622 -7.84 13.49 -30.35
CA CYS A 622 -8.07 12.07 -30.05
C CYS A 622 -7.69 11.15 -31.20
N SER A 623 -7.76 11.60 -32.45
CA SER A 623 -7.43 10.82 -33.67
C SER A 623 -6.08 10.12 -33.61
N ASP A 624 -5.07 10.79 -33.04
CA ASP A 624 -3.68 10.33 -32.99
C ASP A 624 -3.30 9.67 -31.65
N CYS A 625 -4.28 9.54 -30.74
CA CYS A 625 -4.09 9.03 -29.40
C CYS A 625 -4.18 7.49 -29.38
N PRO A 626 -3.18 6.76 -28.82
CA PRO A 626 -3.22 5.29 -28.75
C PRO A 626 -4.35 4.75 -27.87
N PHE A 627 -4.95 5.63 -27.05
CA PHE A 627 -6.06 5.29 -26.18
C PHE A 627 -7.44 5.43 -26.84
N LEU A 628 -7.53 5.78 -28.13
CA LEU A 628 -8.80 6.06 -28.80
C LEU A 628 -9.85 4.93 -28.67
N ALA A 629 -9.41 3.67 -28.72
CA ALA A 629 -10.29 2.51 -28.57
C ALA A 629 -10.67 2.19 -27.11
N TYR A 630 -9.96 2.78 -26.13
CA TYR A 630 -10.01 2.38 -24.73
C TYR A 630 -10.49 3.49 -23.79
N CYS A 631 -10.45 4.76 -24.20
CA CYS A 631 -10.76 5.91 -23.35
C CYS A 631 -12.27 6.08 -23.12
N PRO A 632 -12.77 6.00 -21.86
CA PRO A 632 -14.18 6.19 -21.53
C PRO A 632 -14.73 7.56 -21.93
N ASP A 633 -13.94 8.63 -21.73
CA ASP A 633 -14.32 10.03 -21.97
C ASP A 633 -14.63 10.34 -23.45
N ARG A 634 -14.25 9.47 -24.39
CA ARG A 634 -14.57 9.63 -25.82
C ARG A 634 -16.08 9.74 -26.03
N LYS A 635 -16.88 8.95 -25.30
CA LYS A 635 -18.35 8.95 -25.45
C LYS A 635 -18.99 10.29 -25.09
N ALA A 636 -18.29 11.16 -24.36
CA ALA A 636 -18.80 12.43 -23.85
C ALA A 636 -18.35 13.67 -24.66
N ARG A 637 -17.46 13.53 -25.65
CA ARG A 637 -16.91 14.66 -26.43
C ARG A 637 -16.92 14.35 -27.94
N PRO A 638 -17.95 14.77 -28.70
CA PRO A 638 -18.15 14.41 -30.11
C PRO A 638 -17.18 15.05 -31.12
N ASP A 639 -16.23 15.87 -30.69
CA ASP A 639 -15.43 16.69 -31.61
C ASP A 639 -14.19 15.93 -32.12
N ASP A 640 -14.43 14.92 -32.94
CA ASP A 640 -13.42 14.46 -33.90
C ASP A 640 -14.11 14.12 -35.22
N LEU A 641 -13.61 14.67 -36.33
CA LEU A 641 -14.19 14.61 -37.68
C LEU A 641 -14.49 13.18 -38.17
N LEU A 642 -13.87 12.16 -37.55
CA LEU A 642 -14.11 10.74 -37.80
C LEU A 642 -15.43 10.21 -37.23
N THR A 643 -16.00 10.85 -36.20
CA THR A 643 -17.27 10.43 -35.59
C THR A 643 -18.46 10.74 -36.51
N LEU A 644 -18.35 11.79 -37.33
CA LEU A 644 -19.33 12.14 -38.37
C LEU A 644 -19.29 11.15 -39.56
N ALA A 645 -18.14 10.53 -39.83
CA ALA A 645 -18.00 9.55 -40.91
C ALA A 645 -18.48 8.14 -40.49
N ALA A 646 -18.36 7.78 -39.22
CA ALA A 646 -18.78 6.47 -38.72
C ALA A 646 -20.26 6.38 -38.32
N SER A 647 -20.96 7.51 -38.21
CA SER A 647 -22.41 7.56 -37.97
C SER A 647 -23.24 7.71 -39.26
N GLN A 648 -22.59 7.58 -40.43
CA GLN A 648 -23.22 7.47 -41.75
C GLN A 648 -22.77 6.20 -42.50
N LYS A 649 -22.86 5.03 -41.86
CA LYS A 649 -22.95 3.74 -42.57
C LYS A 649 -23.84 2.75 -41.83
#